data_AF-A0A2R8BTJ2-F1
#
_entry.id   AF-A0A2R8BTJ2-F1
#
_cell.length_a   1.000
_cell.length_b   1.000
_cell.length_c   1.000
_cell.angle_alpha   90.00
_cell.angle_beta   90.00
_cell.angle_gamma   90.00
#
_symmetry.space_group_name_H-M   'P 1'
#
loop_
_entity.id
_entity.type
_entity.pdbx_description
1 polymer ?
#
loop_
_entity_poly.entity_id
_entity_poly.type
_entity_poly.pdbx_seq_one_letter_code
_entity_poly.pdbx_strand_id
1 'polypeptide(L)'
;MELAIGAGLSTCAASPSALSGLAYAPPITIDALAQPVIVFDSGAARGENTADIPLSGQANAPDGAEVQARLVRTQDRGEVHPWVPIGAVEGGHWSGTYPGAMRHEGRLKAQVRVSGKAGTAEVGDILIGHVVCLIGQSEDSRMFDPLFDDRRWQSVPQFDDDCLFVVTRDHRGPRGYAELGVVPVRSGSPFTAALAHIAKILSSNAPGETILIVDGTMAGTSRTALVDDTNYARAWTATLAEGVDLVRSWGSDVGVVMDSWTAADSAPGDNFATRFYPFYSGLRRDGSTFPAGGTMSDGGTDYRIDHFLWDLSGADRPEALFRSDVTKLAFHGPHRFEDFSMDSTGGYVPGLRDQKQDTRVSIRGMVTDPALGPIMRPKGPEIVLYQNGSPTTVTEWVGTRYADGFDPNPDTWRNWTDFAHPSTHSDDGLPARARHTAIAALHALGRVTDEVPRLNRAFWRSDYAEFWFEDSAGAMPRLSTTRLERGLMPPETTHPHRTQVAGFRIDGVPAQRVEIVGGRIRVYPNGGAFDGNTRIDYGLGGASGLVVMPDDAFDSLWMDLPLAVNGVSGVDGVAIEPIPDAAEIASTLARDGQFGSDGSVVFRDPNLIPDGVSAITWRWKIAPDASSDTMDLGGIEAVRLNVQKVPNGKLRLLMMDAGGTVTVPSTSTYLPAGTLVDLIVSVDLAAGRIRVWKDGVFVEDLAIAPNVQSFEANRAVHFLTGSGNGWIGAVDCLAVWFKGTADGEIDGLGAPRWQVRGTANAPYYAESGTGSGGTWLVNGAPTAR
;
A
#
# COMPACT_ATOMS: atom_id res chain seq x y z
N MET A 1 83.10 -67.30 -41.32
CA MET A 1 82.84 -68.71 -40.98
C MET A 1 82.81 -68.77 -39.46
N GLU A 2 81.66 -68.77 -38.79
CA GLU A 2 80.56 -69.76 -38.87
C GLU A 2 81.03 -71.18 -38.44
N LEU A 3 80.30 -72.02 -37.69
CA LEU A 3 79.08 -71.96 -36.85
C LEU A 3 79.12 -73.25 -35.96
N ALA A 4 78.36 -73.50 -34.89
CA ALA A 4 77.34 -72.77 -34.11
C ALA A 4 77.30 -73.36 -32.68
N ILE A 5 76.79 -72.64 -31.66
CA ILE A 5 76.28 -73.26 -30.42
C ILE A 5 74.98 -72.55 -30.00
N GLY A 6 73.91 -73.33 -29.79
CA GLY A 6 72.67 -72.87 -29.18
C GLY A 6 72.34 -73.72 -27.95
N ALA A 7 72.05 -73.07 -26.82
CA ALA A 7 71.51 -73.68 -25.63
C ALA A 7 70.37 -72.79 -25.12
N GLY A 8 69.19 -73.37 -24.90
CA GLY A 8 68.01 -72.63 -24.45
C GLY A 8 67.96 -72.47 -22.92
N LEU A 9 67.38 -71.36 -22.46
CA LEU A 9 66.95 -71.18 -21.08
C LEU A 9 65.56 -70.54 -21.03
N SER A 10 64.78 -70.97 -20.03
CA SER A 10 63.39 -70.55 -19.83
C SER A 10 63.32 -69.14 -19.25
N THR A 11 62.42 -68.30 -19.76
CA THR A 11 62.23 -66.92 -19.30
C THR A 11 61.05 -66.81 -18.32
N CYS A 12 61.33 -66.42 -17.08
CA CYS A 12 60.30 -65.95 -16.16
C CYS A 12 59.80 -64.56 -16.59
N ALA A 13 58.49 -64.34 -16.50
CA ALA A 13 57.88 -63.06 -16.83
C ALA A 13 58.18 -61.98 -15.78
N ALA A 14 58.51 -60.77 -16.24
CA ALA A 14 58.51 -59.55 -15.43
C ALA A 14 57.34 -58.67 -15.89
N SER A 15 56.48 -58.28 -14.95
CA SER A 15 55.36 -57.36 -15.24
C SER A 15 55.89 -55.97 -15.59
N PRO A 16 55.38 -55.31 -16.64
CA PRO A 16 55.69 -53.91 -16.88
C PRO A 16 54.95 -53.05 -15.85
N SER A 17 55.70 -52.41 -14.95
CA SER A 17 55.17 -51.41 -14.02
C SER A 17 54.51 -50.27 -14.79
N ALA A 18 53.23 -50.02 -14.52
CA ALA A 18 52.50 -48.92 -15.13
C ALA A 18 53.07 -47.58 -14.66
N LEU A 19 53.73 -46.85 -15.56
CA LEU A 19 53.93 -45.41 -15.42
C LEU A 19 52.58 -44.72 -15.70
N SER A 20 51.70 -44.73 -14.70
CA SER A 20 50.54 -43.85 -14.68
C SER A 20 51.02 -42.41 -14.67
N GLY A 21 50.65 -41.65 -15.70
CA GLY A 21 51.01 -40.25 -15.80
C GLY A 21 50.51 -39.48 -14.58
N LEU A 22 51.43 -38.84 -13.85
CA LEU A 22 51.07 -37.87 -12.81
C LEU A 22 50.36 -36.71 -13.48
N ALA A 23 49.04 -36.68 -13.39
CA ALA A 23 48.26 -35.50 -13.72
C ALA A 23 48.75 -34.35 -12.83
N TYR A 24 49.30 -33.32 -13.44
CA TYR A 24 49.78 -32.14 -12.72
C TYR A 24 48.55 -31.41 -12.17
N ALA A 25 48.25 -31.64 -10.89
CA ALA A 25 47.14 -30.97 -10.21
C ALA A 25 47.35 -29.44 -10.32
N PRO A 26 46.31 -28.66 -10.65
CA PRO A 26 46.44 -27.22 -10.76
C PRO A 26 46.96 -26.63 -9.44
N PRO A 27 47.78 -25.56 -9.47
CA PRO A 27 48.41 -25.00 -8.27
C PRO A 27 47.39 -24.41 -7.29
N ILE A 28 46.23 -24.01 -7.80
CA ILE A 28 45.05 -23.55 -7.07
C ILE A 28 43.79 -23.99 -7.82
N THR A 29 42.72 -24.31 -7.08
CA THR A 29 41.35 -24.43 -7.57
C THR A 29 40.47 -23.42 -6.86
N ILE A 30 39.28 -23.22 -7.42
CA ILE A 30 38.18 -22.45 -6.82
C ILE A 30 36.96 -23.37 -6.81
N ASP A 31 36.19 -23.33 -5.73
CA ASP A 31 34.95 -24.09 -5.62
C ASP A 31 33.89 -23.50 -6.58
N ALA A 32 32.93 -24.34 -6.97
CA ALA A 32 31.79 -23.86 -7.75
C ALA A 32 30.91 -22.93 -6.90
N LEU A 33 30.30 -21.92 -7.54
CA LEU A 33 29.28 -21.10 -6.90
C LEU A 33 28.07 -21.96 -6.49
N ALA A 34 27.40 -21.57 -5.41
CA ALA A 34 26.21 -22.27 -4.92
C ALA A 34 25.02 -22.28 -5.92
N GLN A 35 25.05 -21.40 -6.91
CA GLN A 35 24.08 -21.31 -8.01
C GLN A 35 24.79 -21.04 -9.34
N PRO A 36 24.21 -21.40 -10.51
CA PRO A 36 24.80 -21.12 -11.82
C PRO A 36 24.93 -19.63 -12.16
N VAL A 37 24.16 -18.78 -11.49
CA VAL A 37 24.27 -17.32 -11.50
C VAL A 37 24.00 -16.84 -10.08
N ILE A 38 24.80 -15.91 -9.57
CA ILE A 38 24.55 -15.26 -8.27
C ILE A 38 24.48 -13.75 -8.44
N VAL A 39 23.51 -13.14 -7.76
CA VAL A 39 23.37 -11.69 -7.65
C VAL A 39 23.66 -11.31 -6.21
N PHE A 40 24.60 -10.38 -6.03
CA PHE A 40 24.89 -9.76 -4.74
C PHE A 40 24.20 -8.40 -4.62
N ASP A 41 23.58 -8.14 -3.46
CA ASP A 41 23.07 -6.81 -3.16
C ASP A 41 24.23 -5.83 -2.95
N SER A 42 24.21 -4.72 -3.69
CA SER A 42 25.22 -3.66 -3.62
C SER A 42 24.99 -2.63 -2.52
N GLY A 43 23.98 -2.82 -1.68
CA GLY A 43 23.58 -1.89 -0.63
C GLY A 43 22.99 -0.57 -1.12
N ALA A 44 22.50 -0.51 -2.36
CA ALA A 44 21.94 0.71 -2.94
C ALA A 44 20.85 1.38 -2.07
N ALA A 45 19.99 0.58 -1.42
CA ALA A 45 18.96 1.06 -0.50
C ALA A 45 19.52 1.78 0.75
N ARG A 46 20.80 1.54 1.08
CA ARG A 46 21.57 2.17 2.16
C ARG A 46 22.47 3.32 1.66
N GLY A 47 22.51 3.56 0.35
CA GLY A 47 23.43 4.53 -0.29
C GLY A 47 24.80 3.95 -0.68
N GLU A 48 24.96 2.62 -0.64
CA GLU A 48 26.19 1.94 -1.03
C GLU A 48 26.21 1.58 -2.53
N ASN A 49 27.38 1.13 -3.01
CA ASN A 49 27.60 0.76 -4.41
C ASN A 49 28.43 -0.53 -4.57
N THR A 50 28.53 -1.34 -3.52
CA THR A 50 29.53 -2.40 -3.39
C THR A 50 28.98 -3.64 -2.71
N ALA A 51 29.47 -4.80 -3.10
CA ALA A 51 29.23 -6.06 -2.42
C ALA A 51 30.54 -6.77 -2.06
N ASP A 52 30.50 -7.52 -0.96
CA ASP A 52 31.56 -8.44 -0.55
C ASP A 52 31.25 -9.82 -1.13
N ILE A 53 32.23 -10.45 -1.79
CA ILE A 53 32.03 -11.72 -2.50
C ILE A 53 32.85 -12.82 -1.81
N PRO A 54 32.22 -13.78 -1.10
CA PRO A 54 32.94 -14.91 -0.52
C PRO A 54 33.41 -15.88 -1.62
N LEU A 55 34.62 -16.39 -1.47
CA LEU A 55 35.27 -17.33 -2.38
C LEU A 55 36.02 -18.39 -1.56
N SER A 56 36.02 -19.63 -2.02
CA SER A 56 36.78 -20.74 -1.41
C SER A 56 37.38 -21.67 -2.46
N GLY A 57 38.30 -22.54 -2.03
CA GLY A 57 38.85 -23.58 -2.89
C GLY A 57 39.96 -24.37 -2.22
N GLN A 58 40.80 -24.99 -3.06
CA GLN A 58 41.96 -25.78 -2.63
C GLN A 58 43.23 -25.20 -3.27
N ALA A 59 44.38 -25.42 -2.63
CA ALA A 59 45.67 -24.99 -3.15
C ALA A 59 46.79 -25.95 -2.74
N ASN A 60 47.67 -26.26 -3.70
CA ASN A 60 48.85 -27.10 -3.47
C ASN A 60 50.07 -26.26 -3.00
N ALA A 61 49.80 -25.18 -2.25
CA ALA A 61 50.82 -24.29 -1.70
C ALA A 61 50.99 -24.55 -0.18
N PRO A 62 52.13 -24.15 0.42
CA PRO A 62 52.32 -24.26 1.87
C PRO A 62 51.31 -23.43 2.66
N ASP A 63 50.99 -23.87 3.86
CA ASP A 63 50.15 -23.10 4.79
C ASP A 63 50.71 -21.70 5.03
N GLY A 64 49.82 -20.71 5.16
CA GLY A 64 50.15 -19.29 5.24
C GLY A 64 50.49 -18.63 3.90
N ALA A 65 50.45 -19.35 2.76
CA ALA A 65 50.58 -18.73 1.44
C ALA A 65 49.37 -17.85 1.12
N GLU A 66 49.60 -16.57 0.83
CA GLU A 66 48.55 -15.60 0.49
C GLU A 66 47.80 -16.00 -0.79
N VAL A 67 46.47 -15.99 -0.72
CA VAL A 67 45.57 -16.10 -1.88
C VAL A 67 45.06 -14.71 -2.23
N GLN A 68 45.19 -14.37 -3.51
CA GLN A 68 44.67 -13.14 -4.09
C GLN A 68 43.53 -13.45 -5.05
N ALA A 69 42.57 -12.52 -5.16
CA ALA A 69 41.48 -12.57 -6.12
C ALA A 69 41.37 -11.25 -6.90
N ARG A 70 40.81 -11.32 -8.10
CA ARG A 70 40.39 -10.16 -8.92
C ARG A 70 39.07 -10.46 -9.62
N LEU A 71 38.40 -9.44 -10.15
CA LEU A 71 37.17 -9.61 -10.93
C LEU A 71 37.38 -9.13 -12.38
N VAL A 72 37.00 -9.98 -13.33
CA VAL A 72 37.09 -9.71 -14.77
C VAL A 72 35.73 -9.88 -15.44
N ARG A 73 35.47 -9.20 -16.56
CA ARG A 73 34.25 -9.44 -17.36
C ARG A 73 34.24 -10.86 -17.95
N THR A 74 33.06 -11.48 -17.97
CA THR A 74 32.86 -12.81 -18.56
C THR A 74 33.15 -12.85 -20.06
N GLN A 75 32.83 -11.78 -20.80
CA GLN A 75 32.87 -11.75 -22.27
C GLN A 75 34.29 -11.66 -22.84
N ASP A 76 35.11 -10.70 -22.37
CA ASP A 76 36.43 -10.37 -22.93
C ASP A 76 37.59 -10.61 -21.96
N ARG A 77 37.31 -11.05 -20.71
CA ARG A 77 38.28 -11.20 -19.62
C ARG A 77 38.99 -9.89 -19.24
N GLY A 78 38.44 -8.73 -19.61
CA GLY A 78 38.94 -7.43 -19.19
C GLY A 78 38.84 -7.27 -17.67
N GLU A 79 39.90 -6.76 -17.04
CA GLU A 79 39.91 -6.49 -15.60
C GLU A 79 38.92 -5.37 -15.26
N VAL A 80 38.05 -5.64 -14.27
CA VAL A 80 37.07 -4.67 -13.74
C VAL A 80 37.50 -4.24 -12.35
N HIS A 81 37.88 -5.20 -11.51
CA HIS A 81 38.41 -4.97 -10.18
C HIS A 81 39.75 -5.70 -10.01
N PRO A 82 40.79 -5.05 -9.43
CA PRO A 82 42.18 -5.52 -9.47
C PRO A 82 42.47 -6.70 -8.54
N TRP A 83 43.69 -7.22 -8.57
CA TRP A 83 44.18 -8.22 -7.62
C TRP A 83 44.29 -7.66 -6.20
N VAL A 84 43.59 -8.27 -5.25
CA VAL A 84 43.66 -7.99 -3.80
C VAL A 84 43.87 -9.29 -3.00
N PRO A 85 44.56 -9.26 -1.85
CA PRO A 85 44.57 -10.39 -0.91
C PRO A 85 43.16 -10.65 -0.38
N ILE A 86 42.76 -11.93 -0.32
CA ILE A 86 41.45 -12.34 0.22
C ILE A 86 41.54 -13.35 1.37
N GLY A 87 42.65 -14.07 1.48
CA GLY A 87 42.84 -15.13 2.48
C GLY A 87 44.22 -15.76 2.39
N ALA A 88 44.40 -16.88 3.08
CA ALA A 88 45.62 -17.69 3.04
C ALA A 88 45.28 -19.18 2.95
N VAL A 89 46.26 -20.00 2.53
CA VAL A 89 46.13 -21.46 2.53
C VAL A 89 46.27 -22.00 3.95
N GLU A 90 45.39 -22.90 4.35
CA GLU A 90 45.43 -23.66 5.60
C GLU A 90 44.96 -25.11 5.36
N GLY A 91 45.80 -26.10 5.65
CA GLY A 91 45.49 -27.51 5.46
C GLY A 91 45.28 -27.91 3.99
N GLY A 92 45.81 -27.13 3.04
CA GLY A 92 45.57 -27.29 1.60
C GLY A 92 44.25 -26.70 1.09
N HIS A 93 43.45 -26.09 1.96
CA HIS A 93 42.24 -25.34 1.62
C HIS A 93 42.50 -23.83 1.73
N TRP A 94 41.60 -23.03 1.15
CA TRP A 94 41.57 -21.59 1.40
C TRP A 94 40.12 -21.09 1.34
N SER A 95 39.84 -20.04 2.09
CA SER A 95 38.61 -19.25 1.99
C SER A 95 38.94 -17.78 2.22
N GLY A 96 38.07 -16.90 1.72
CA GLY A 96 38.28 -15.47 1.79
C GLY A 96 37.13 -14.69 1.16
N THR A 97 37.18 -13.37 1.29
CA THR A 97 36.18 -12.46 0.73
C THR A 97 36.88 -11.46 -0.18
N TYR A 98 36.43 -11.32 -1.42
CA TYR A 98 36.78 -10.17 -2.24
C TYR A 98 36.00 -8.96 -1.72
N PRO A 99 36.66 -7.92 -1.16
CA PRO A 99 35.99 -6.82 -0.51
C PRO A 99 35.55 -5.75 -1.52
N GLY A 100 34.38 -5.16 -1.30
CA GLY A 100 33.98 -3.89 -1.91
C GLY A 100 33.86 -3.91 -3.44
N ALA A 101 33.44 -5.02 -4.05
CA ALA A 101 33.25 -5.12 -5.49
C ALA A 101 32.10 -4.21 -5.94
N MET A 102 32.39 -3.20 -6.79
CA MET A 102 31.36 -2.26 -7.26
C MET A 102 30.44 -2.88 -8.33
N ARG A 103 29.20 -2.36 -8.42
CA ARG A 103 28.24 -2.67 -9.50
C ARG A 103 28.87 -2.52 -10.90
N HIS A 104 28.45 -3.37 -11.82
CA HIS A 104 28.95 -3.42 -13.19
C HIS A 104 27.87 -3.95 -14.14
N GLU A 105 27.78 -3.38 -15.35
CA GLU A 105 26.73 -3.60 -16.36
C GLU A 105 26.67 -5.00 -17.00
N GLY A 106 27.37 -5.99 -16.44
CA GLY A 106 27.46 -7.31 -17.04
C GLY A 106 28.26 -8.29 -16.21
N ARG A 107 28.02 -9.57 -16.48
CA ARG A 107 28.54 -10.74 -15.76
C ARG A 107 30.05 -10.69 -15.54
N LEU A 108 30.44 -10.94 -14.29
CA LEU A 108 31.82 -11.02 -13.84
C LEU A 108 32.26 -12.47 -13.59
N LYS A 109 33.58 -12.66 -13.60
CA LYS A 109 34.27 -13.84 -13.10
C LYS A 109 35.26 -13.45 -12.02
N ALA A 110 35.27 -14.17 -10.92
CA ALA A 110 36.37 -14.14 -9.97
C ALA A 110 37.52 -14.99 -10.52
N GLN A 111 38.72 -14.40 -10.57
CA GLN A 111 39.96 -15.13 -10.83
C GLN A 111 40.80 -15.13 -9.56
N VAL A 112 41.35 -16.29 -9.19
CA VAL A 112 42.15 -16.46 -7.97
C VAL A 112 43.53 -17.01 -8.25
N ARG A 113 44.52 -16.63 -7.44
CA ARG A 113 45.90 -17.12 -7.52
C ARG A 113 46.55 -17.18 -6.15
N VAL A 114 47.55 -18.05 -6.00
CA VAL A 114 48.52 -17.92 -4.90
C VAL A 114 49.51 -16.81 -5.24
N SER A 115 49.75 -15.90 -4.31
CA SER A 115 50.63 -14.74 -4.47
C SER A 115 52.04 -15.15 -4.92
N GLY A 116 52.56 -14.48 -5.96
CA GLY A 116 53.87 -14.79 -6.54
C GLY A 116 53.98 -16.15 -7.28
N LYS A 117 52.88 -16.87 -7.53
CA LYS A 117 52.86 -18.11 -8.33
C LYS A 117 52.24 -17.88 -9.71
N ALA A 118 52.60 -18.75 -10.66
CA ALA A 118 51.97 -18.81 -11.97
C ALA A 118 50.75 -19.74 -11.93
N GLY A 119 49.69 -19.38 -12.68
CA GLY A 119 48.42 -20.11 -12.72
C GLY A 119 47.30 -19.37 -11.98
N THR A 120 46.11 -19.39 -12.56
CA THR A 120 44.88 -18.81 -12.01
C THR A 120 43.75 -19.83 -12.14
N ALA A 121 42.91 -19.96 -11.11
CA ALA A 121 41.60 -20.59 -11.26
C ALA A 121 40.53 -19.51 -11.48
N GLU A 122 39.38 -19.85 -12.06
CA GLU A 122 38.29 -18.91 -12.29
C GLU A 122 36.91 -19.54 -12.07
N VAL A 123 36.00 -18.75 -11.49
CA VAL A 123 34.57 -19.06 -11.37
C VAL A 123 33.77 -17.84 -11.83
N GLY A 124 32.58 -18.02 -12.39
CA GLY A 124 31.91 -16.99 -13.18
C GLY A 124 30.41 -16.90 -13.00
N ASP A 125 29.82 -15.93 -13.70
CA ASP A 125 28.40 -15.57 -13.62
C ASP A 125 28.00 -14.92 -12.29
N ILE A 126 28.91 -14.06 -11.81
CA ILE A 126 28.69 -13.17 -10.67
C ILE A 126 28.13 -11.84 -11.18
N LEU A 127 27.05 -11.38 -10.55
CA LEU A 127 26.40 -10.08 -10.80
C LEU A 127 26.32 -9.30 -9.48
N ILE A 128 26.46 -7.97 -9.56
CA ILE A 128 26.45 -7.08 -8.40
C ILE A 128 25.43 -5.98 -8.70
N GLY A 129 24.33 -5.96 -7.95
CA GLY A 129 23.11 -5.26 -8.34
C GLY A 129 22.21 -4.99 -7.14
N HIS A 130 20.94 -5.38 -7.24
CA HIS A 130 19.94 -5.19 -6.21
C HIS A 130 19.26 -6.51 -5.87
N VAL A 131 19.04 -6.80 -4.58
CA VAL A 131 18.19 -7.92 -4.16
C VAL A 131 16.94 -7.39 -3.47
N VAL A 132 15.77 -7.67 -4.06
CA VAL A 132 14.46 -7.20 -3.61
C VAL A 132 13.60 -8.40 -3.24
N CYS A 133 13.11 -8.48 -2.00
CA CYS A 133 12.05 -9.42 -1.65
C CYS A 133 10.68 -8.77 -1.86
N LEU A 134 9.74 -9.45 -2.51
CA LEU A 134 8.38 -8.95 -2.69
C LEU A 134 7.42 -9.77 -1.83
N ILE A 135 6.80 -9.15 -0.82
CA ILE A 135 5.74 -9.76 -0.01
C ILE A 135 4.38 -9.22 -0.44
N GLY A 136 3.41 -10.12 -0.57
CA GLY A 136 2.12 -9.79 -1.15
C GLY A 136 1.14 -10.95 -1.19
N GLN A 137 -0.07 -10.64 -1.66
CA GLN A 137 -1.17 -11.58 -1.82
C GLN A 137 -1.29 -12.06 -3.27
N SER A 138 -2.52 -12.21 -3.76
CA SER A 138 -2.88 -12.81 -5.04
C SER A 138 -2.58 -11.91 -6.23
N GLU A 139 -2.62 -10.59 -6.06
CA GLU A 139 -2.33 -9.65 -7.15
C GLU A 139 -0.85 -9.67 -7.54
N ASP A 140 0.04 -9.81 -6.54
CA ASP A 140 1.48 -9.94 -6.79
C ASP A 140 1.87 -11.40 -7.09
N SER A 141 1.29 -12.39 -6.40
CA SER A 141 1.51 -13.83 -6.67
C SER A 141 1.10 -14.25 -8.08
N ARG A 142 0.07 -13.63 -8.66
CA ARG A 142 -0.29 -13.81 -10.08
C ARG A 142 0.83 -13.43 -11.04
N MET A 143 1.76 -12.54 -10.67
CA MET A 143 2.91 -12.18 -11.53
C MET A 143 3.94 -13.32 -11.63
N PHE A 144 3.99 -14.23 -10.66
CA PHE A 144 4.95 -15.35 -10.61
C PHE A 144 4.33 -16.71 -10.94
N ASP A 145 3.03 -16.92 -10.75
CA ASP A 145 2.36 -18.19 -11.07
C ASP A 145 2.02 -18.30 -12.58
N PRO A 146 2.63 -19.24 -13.33
CA PRO A 146 2.37 -19.40 -14.77
C PRO A 146 0.93 -19.76 -15.14
N LEU A 147 0.03 -20.09 -14.20
CA LEU A 147 -1.40 -20.21 -14.53
C LEU A 147 -1.96 -18.92 -15.14
N PHE A 148 -1.52 -17.76 -14.64
CA PHE A 148 -2.10 -16.46 -15.00
C PHE A 148 -1.39 -15.80 -16.20
N ASP A 149 -0.46 -16.51 -16.82
CA ASP A 149 0.40 -16.08 -17.93
C ASP A 149 -0.24 -16.36 -19.30
N ASP A 150 -1.31 -15.64 -19.64
CA ASP A 150 -2.02 -15.85 -20.93
C ASP A 150 -1.43 -15.02 -22.07
N ARG A 151 -0.49 -15.63 -22.81
CA ARG A 151 0.18 -15.04 -23.98
C ARG A 151 -0.75 -14.72 -25.17
N ARG A 152 -2.04 -15.08 -25.11
CA ARG A 152 -3.04 -14.61 -26.10
C ARG A 152 -3.39 -13.14 -25.91
N TRP A 153 -3.24 -12.64 -24.67
CA TRP A 153 -3.68 -11.30 -24.25
C TRP A 153 -2.57 -10.44 -23.63
N GLN A 154 -1.50 -11.07 -23.16
CA GLN A 154 -0.38 -10.41 -22.48
C GLN A 154 0.87 -10.47 -23.38
N SER A 155 1.42 -9.30 -23.73
CA SER A 155 2.57 -9.20 -24.63
C SER A 155 3.90 -9.46 -23.93
N VAL A 156 4.93 -9.72 -24.75
CA VAL A 156 6.32 -9.86 -24.31
C VAL A 156 7.15 -8.72 -24.88
N PRO A 157 7.50 -7.69 -24.08
CA PRO A 157 8.41 -6.66 -24.52
C PRO A 157 9.84 -7.20 -24.69
N GLN A 158 10.66 -6.47 -25.46
CA GLN A 158 12.11 -6.72 -25.57
C GLN A 158 12.88 -5.90 -24.52
N PHE A 159 13.75 -6.57 -23.78
CA PHE A 159 14.52 -6.05 -22.65
C PHE A 159 15.89 -6.75 -22.57
N ASP A 160 16.75 -6.30 -21.67
CA ASP A 160 18.08 -6.87 -21.43
C ASP A 160 17.99 -8.18 -20.62
N ASP A 161 18.51 -9.28 -21.18
CA ASP A 161 18.45 -10.62 -20.58
C ASP A 161 19.22 -10.77 -19.24
N ASP A 162 20.06 -9.78 -18.87
CA ASP A 162 20.77 -9.74 -17.57
C ASP A 162 20.21 -8.69 -16.58
N CYS A 163 19.08 -8.04 -16.88
CA CYS A 163 18.48 -7.06 -15.94
C CYS A 163 17.59 -7.67 -14.84
N LEU A 164 17.02 -8.87 -15.03
CA LEU A 164 16.09 -9.47 -14.08
C LEU A 164 16.31 -10.97 -13.85
N PHE A 165 16.44 -11.34 -12.58
CA PHE A 165 16.47 -12.71 -12.07
C PHE A 165 15.38 -12.87 -11.01
N VAL A 166 14.93 -14.10 -10.79
CA VAL A 166 13.92 -14.42 -9.77
C VAL A 166 14.36 -15.65 -8.97
N VAL A 167 14.25 -15.56 -7.64
CA VAL A 167 14.20 -16.72 -6.73
C VAL A 167 12.73 -16.90 -6.37
N THR A 168 12.14 -18.04 -6.75
CA THR A 168 10.72 -18.37 -6.56
C THR A 168 10.57 -19.84 -6.21
N ARG A 169 9.33 -20.25 -5.93
CA ARG A 169 8.89 -21.60 -5.59
C ARG A 169 7.74 -21.99 -6.53
N ASP A 170 7.45 -23.28 -6.68
CA ASP A 170 6.22 -23.67 -7.35
C ASP A 170 5.01 -23.20 -6.52
N HIS A 171 4.20 -22.28 -7.03
CA HIS A 171 2.96 -21.84 -6.35
C HIS A 171 1.90 -22.95 -6.23
N ARG A 172 2.07 -24.05 -6.97
CA ARG A 172 1.11 -25.19 -7.07
C ARG A 172 1.76 -26.56 -6.94
N GLY A 173 3.06 -26.62 -6.70
CA GLY A 173 3.88 -27.83 -6.74
C GLY A 173 4.74 -27.98 -5.50
N PRO A 174 5.46 -29.10 -5.34
CA PRO A 174 6.28 -29.38 -4.16
C PRO A 174 7.65 -28.69 -4.20
N ARG A 175 8.05 -28.07 -5.32
CA ARG A 175 9.41 -27.56 -5.54
C ARG A 175 9.61 -26.23 -4.81
N GLY A 176 10.43 -26.25 -3.77
CA GLY A 176 10.82 -25.06 -3.01
C GLY A 176 11.93 -24.25 -3.69
N TYR A 177 12.32 -23.13 -3.06
CA TYR A 177 13.30 -22.20 -3.60
C TYR A 177 14.63 -22.85 -3.96
N ALA A 178 15.14 -23.75 -3.12
CA ALA A 178 16.43 -24.42 -3.34
C ALA A 178 16.44 -25.35 -4.57
N GLU A 179 15.28 -25.87 -4.99
CA GLU A 179 15.18 -26.74 -6.18
C GLU A 179 15.07 -25.92 -7.48
N LEU A 180 14.38 -24.78 -7.46
CA LEU A 180 14.30 -23.88 -8.61
C LEU A 180 15.53 -22.99 -8.78
N GLY A 181 16.19 -22.64 -7.67
CA GLY A 181 17.39 -21.81 -7.66
C GLY A 181 17.14 -20.39 -8.17
N VAL A 182 18.13 -19.82 -8.83
CA VAL A 182 18.04 -18.50 -9.49
C VAL A 182 17.57 -18.67 -10.93
N VAL A 183 16.36 -18.20 -11.23
CA VAL A 183 15.74 -18.25 -12.56
C VAL A 183 16.02 -16.95 -13.33
N PRO A 184 16.74 -16.97 -14.46
CA PRO A 184 16.92 -15.81 -15.32
C PRO A 184 15.63 -15.50 -16.10
N VAL A 185 15.17 -14.25 -16.07
CA VAL A 185 14.06 -13.79 -16.92
C VAL A 185 14.65 -13.24 -18.21
N ARG A 186 14.34 -13.87 -19.35
CA ARG A 186 14.89 -13.51 -20.66
C ARG A 186 13.82 -13.11 -21.65
N SER A 187 14.15 -12.21 -22.56
CA SER A 187 13.25 -11.72 -23.62
C SER A 187 12.70 -12.84 -24.51
N GLY A 188 13.52 -13.84 -24.85
CA GLY A 188 13.12 -15.02 -25.63
C GLY A 188 12.53 -16.18 -24.82
N SER A 189 12.63 -16.15 -23.48
CA SER A 189 12.06 -17.18 -22.59
C SER A 189 11.65 -16.57 -21.23
N PRO A 190 10.66 -15.65 -21.22
CA PRO A 190 10.23 -14.97 -20.01
C PRO A 190 9.40 -15.90 -19.12
N PHE A 191 9.71 -15.99 -17.84
CA PHE A 191 9.00 -16.87 -16.89
C PHE A 191 7.48 -16.60 -16.86
N THR A 192 7.10 -15.33 -16.87
CA THR A 192 5.73 -14.84 -17.14
C THR A 192 5.80 -13.54 -17.98
N ALA A 193 4.71 -13.14 -18.61
CA ALA A 193 4.58 -11.85 -19.29
C ALA A 193 4.69 -10.69 -18.28
N ALA A 194 4.10 -10.84 -17.08
CA ALA A 194 4.25 -9.87 -16.00
C ALA A 194 5.73 -9.58 -15.66
N LEU A 195 6.55 -10.62 -15.51
CA LEU A 195 7.99 -10.46 -15.25
C LEU A 195 8.76 -9.89 -16.45
N ALA A 196 8.35 -10.18 -17.68
CA ALA A 196 8.90 -9.52 -18.87
C ALA A 196 8.63 -8.00 -18.86
N HIS A 197 7.45 -7.58 -18.40
CA HIS A 197 7.11 -6.16 -18.24
C HIS A 197 7.86 -5.50 -17.08
N ILE A 198 8.12 -6.22 -15.98
CA ILE A 198 9.05 -5.73 -14.93
C ILE A 198 10.45 -5.52 -15.52
N ALA A 199 11.03 -6.55 -16.16
CA ALA A 199 12.34 -6.47 -16.80
C ALA A 199 12.42 -5.34 -17.84
N LYS A 200 11.33 -5.07 -18.56
CA LYS A 200 11.25 -3.94 -19.49
C LYS A 200 11.34 -2.57 -18.80
N ILE A 201 10.61 -2.37 -17.71
CA ILE A 201 10.70 -1.12 -16.94
C ILE A 201 12.11 -0.94 -16.37
N LEU A 202 12.69 -1.99 -15.79
CA LEU A 202 14.04 -1.95 -15.22
C LEU A 202 15.09 -1.60 -16.28
N SER A 203 15.19 -2.38 -17.36
CA SER A 203 16.16 -2.12 -18.45
C SER A 203 15.97 -0.77 -19.16
N SER A 204 14.78 -0.17 -19.11
CA SER A 204 14.51 1.12 -19.77
C SER A 204 14.76 2.34 -18.87
N ASN A 205 14.73 2.18 -17.53
CA ASN A 205 14.87 3.29 -16.57
C ASN A 205 16.12 3.17 -15.68
N ALA A 206 16.73 1.98 -15.61
CA ALA A 206 18.00 1.70 -14.93
C ALA A 206 18.86 0.77 -15.82
N PRO A 207 19.28 1.23 -17.02
CA PRO A 207 20.05 0.41 -17.95
C PRO A 207 21.38 -0.04 -17.34
N GLY A 208 21.72 -1.33 -17.51
CA GLY A 208 22.90 -1.96 -16.93
C GLY A 208 22.81 -2.31 -15.44
N GLU A 209 21.72 -1.98 -14.74
CA GLU A 209 21.49 -2.46 -13.36
C GLU A 209 20.80 -3.84 -13.37
N THR A 210 21.33 -4.80 -12.61
CA THR A 210 20.72 -6.13 -12.41
C THR A 210 19.88 -6.15 -11.14
N ILE A 211 18.68 -6.73 -11.21
CA ILE A 211 17.83 -6.99 -10.04
C ILE A 211 17.54 -8.50 -9.90
N LEU A 212 17.67 -9.01 -8.68
CA LEU A 212 17.12 -10.28 -8.24
C LEU A 212 15.85 -10.02 -7.41
N ILE A 213 14.73 -10.61 -7.81
CA ILE A 213 13.50 -10.61 -7.01
C ILE A 213 13.35 -11.94 -6.27
N VAL A 214 13.27 -11.90 -4.94
CA VAL A 214 12.83 -13.01 -4.10
C VAL A 214 11.30 -12.94 -3.98
N ASP A 215 10.61 -13.90 -4.56
CA ASP A 215 9.16 -14.01 -4.52
C ASP A 215 8.70 -14.55 -3.16
N GLY A 216 8.39 -13.62 -2.24
CA GLY A 216 7.75 -13.90 -0.95
C GLY A 216 6.23 -13.71 -0.99
N THR A 217 5.58 -13.97 -2.13
CA THR A 217 4.13 -13.74 -2.30
C THR A 217 3.32 -15.03 -2.10
N MET A 218 2.03 -14.90 -1.73
CA MET A 218 1.10 -16.05 -1.73
C MET A 218 -0.36 -15.62 -1.87
N ALA A 219 -1.02 -16.09 -2.93
CA ALA A 219 -2.44 -15.88 -3.17
C ALA A 219 -3.33 -16.42 -2.03
N GLY A 220 -4.42 -15.70 -1.72
CA GLY A 220 -5.46 -16.15 -0.78
C GLY A 220 -5.08 -16.14 0.71
N THR A 221 -4.08 -15.35 1.12
CA THR A 221 -3.55 -15.32 2.49
C THR A 221 -3.57 -13.91 3.10
N SER A 222 -3.33 -13.80 4.41
CA SER A 222 -3.18 -12.54 5.17
C SER A 222 -1.81 -12.47 5.86
N ARG A 223 -1.35 -11.29 6.29
CA ARG A 223 -0.17 -11.19 7.18
C ARG A 223 -0.36 -12.02 8.45
N THR A 224 -1.59 -12.06 8.98
CA THR A 224 -1.93 -12.90 10.13
C THR A 224 -1.70 -14.39 9.86
N ALA A 225 -1.87 -14.87 8.62
CA ALA A 225 -1.54 -16.24 8.23
C ALA A 225 -0.04 -16.47 8.02
N LEU A 226 0.73 -15.44 7.66
CA LEU A 226 2.18 -15.56 7.48
C LEU A 226 2.94 -15.65 8.82
N VAL A 227 2.46 -14.95 9.86
CA VAL A 227 3.19 -14.80 11.15
C VAL A 227 2.73 -15.72 12.27
N ASP A 228 1.63 -16.44 12.08
CA ASP A 228 1.02 -17.32 13.08
C ASP A 228 1.31 -18.77 12.68
N ASP A 229 2.24 -19.45 13.36
CA ASP A 229 2.61 -20.83 13.02
C ASP A 229 1.47 -21.84 13.28
N THR A 230 0.39 -21.42 13.96
CA THR A 230 -0.82 -22.24 14.13
C THR A 230 -1.78 -22.12 12.94
N ASN A 231 -1.55 -21.17 12.02
CA ASN A 231 -2.36 -20.94 10.83
C ASN A 231 -1.76 -21.61 9.58
N TYR A 232 -2.18 -22.85 9.32
CA TYR A 232 -1.70 -23.64 8.18
C TYR A 232 -2.06 -23.11 6.77
N ALA A 233 -2.73 -21.96 6.65
CA ALA A 233 -3.01 -21.35 5.34
C ALA A 233 -1.73 -20.81 4.66
N ARG A 234 -0.69 -20.48 5.42
CA ARG A 234 0.61 -20.01 4.91
C ARG A 234 1.72 -20.39 5.89
N ALA A 235 2.86 -20.85 5.39
CA ALA A 235 4.02 -21.17 6.24
C ALA A 235 5.10 -20.09 6.09
N TRP A 236 5.59 -19.53 7.20
CA TRP A 236 6.70 -18.56 7.22
C TRP A 236 7.91 -19.07 6.45
N THR A 237 8.41 -20.25 6.82
CA THR A 237 9.64 -20.84 6.28
C THR A 237 9.54 -21.09 4.78
N ALA A 238 8.54 -21.89 4.36
CA ALA A 238 8.40 -22.33 2.96
C ALA A 238 7.86 -21.26 1.99
N THR A 239 7.39 -20.10 2.48
CA THR A 239 6.83 -19.04 1.62
C THR A 239 7.52 -17.68 1.77
N LEU A 240 8.57 -17.59 2.59
CA LEU A 240 9.38 -16.38 2.75
C LEU A 240 10.82 -16.70 3.17
N ALA A 241 11.03 -17.35 4.33
CA ALA A 241 12.37 -17.45 4.91
C ALA A 241 13.35 -18.26 4.04
N GLU A 242 12.94 -19.40 3.49
CA GLU A 242 13.80 -20.23 2.61
C GLU A 242 14.31 -19.47 1.38
N GLY A 243 13.54 -18.51 0.84
CA GLY A 243 13.97 -17.67 -0.27
C GLY A 243 15.06 -16.68 0.12
N VAL A 244 15.00 -16.16 1.35
CA VAL A 244 16.03 -15.28 1.94
C VAL A 244 17.27 -16.08 2.34
N ASP A 245 17.09 -17.24 2.96
CA ASP A 245 18.18 -18.14 3.36
C ASP A 245 18.94 -18.69 2.14
N LEU A 246 18.25 -18.94 1.04
CA LEU A 246 18.88 -19.28 -0.24
C LEU A 246 19.82 -18.16 -0.71
N VAL A 247 19.40 -16.89 -0.68
CA VAL A 247 20.28 -15.75 -1.02
C VAL A 247 21.47 -15.65 -0.07
N ARG A 248 21.25 -15.89 1.23
CA ARG A 248 22.30 -15.89 2.25
C ARG A 248 23.29 -17.05 2.10
N SER A 249 22.88 -18.16 1.50
CA SER A 249 23.75 -19.34 1.29
C SER A 249 24.98 -19.07 0.39
N TRP A 250 24.93 -18.05 -0.48
CA TRP A 250 26.08 -17.58 -1.26
C TRP A 250 26.68 -16.26 -0.74
N GLY A 251 26.28 -15.80 0.45
CA GLY A 251 26.82 -14.60 1.10
C GLY A 251 26.31 -13.26 0.58
N SER A 252 25.17 -13.23 -0.13
CA SER A 252 24.39 -12.00 -0.31
C SER A 252 23.34 -11.88 0.81
N ASP A 253 22.61 -10.76 0.85
CA ASP A 253 21.39 -10.63 1.65
C ASP A 253 20.33 -9.87 0.83
N VAL A 254 19.13 -9.66 1.39
CA VAL A 254 18.08 -8.85 0.78
C VAL A 254 18.30 -7.37 1.14
N GLY A 255 18.45 -6.50 0.13
CA GLY A 255 18.62 -5.06 0.34
C GLY A 255 17.30 -4.31 0.59
N VAL A 256 16.23 -4.71 -0.08
CA VAL A 256 14.88 -4.14 0.08
C VAL A 256 13.85 -5.26 0.21
N VAL A 257 12.89 -5.13 1.11
CA VAL A 257 11.61 -5.85 1.02
C VAL A 257 10.49 -4.87 0.67
N MET A 258 9.62 -5.28 -0.24
CA MET A 258 8.51 -4.51 -0.78
C MET A 258 7.17 -5.11 -0.37
N ASP A 259 6.22 -4.27 0.02
CA ASP A 259 4.88 -4.69 0.46
C ASP A 259 3.75 -3.84 -0.17
N SER A 260 2.73 -4.49 -0.73
CA SER A 260 1.45 -3.87 -1.14
C SER A 260 0.21 -4.59 -0.60
N TRP A 261 0.40 -5.55 0.30
CA TRP A 261 -0.63 -6.47 0.77
C TRP A 261 -1.74 -5.73 1.52
N THR A 262 -2.88 -5.55 0.86
CA THR A 262 -3.97 -4.69 1.36
C THR A 262 -5.37 -5.27 1.09
N ALA A 263 -5.48 -6.46 0.49
CA ALA A 263 -6.76 -7.13 0.20
C ALA A 263 -7.50 -7.54 1.49
N ALA A 264 -7.04 -8.60 2.16
CA ALA A 264 -7.66 -9.12 3.38
C ALA A 264 -7.34 -8.26 4.61
N ASP A 265 -6.11 -7.73 4.68
CA ASP A 265 -5.58 -7.03 5.86
C ASP A 265 -6.09 -5.59 6.02
N SER A 266 -6.94 -5.07 5.13
CA SER A 266 -7.55 -3.74 5.30
C SER A 266 -8.78 -3.73 6.21
N ALA A 267 -9.34 -4.89 6.55
CA ALA A 267 -10.51 -5.00 7.44
C ALA A 267 -10.38 -4.23 8.79
N PRO A 268 -9.19 -4.07 9.41
CA PRO A 268 -9.00 -3.24 10.61
C PRO A 268 -9.06 -1.72 10.36
N GLY A 269 -9.07 -1.25 9.11
CA GLY A 269 -9.12 0.18 8.77
C GLY A 269 -7.99 0.99 9.40
N ASP A 270 -8.37 1.97 10.23
CA ASP A 270 -7.45 2.88 10.93
C ASP A 270 -6.55 2.17 11.95
N ASN A 271 -6.98 1.00 12.43
CA ASN A 271 -6.22 0.15 13.34
C ASN A 271 -5.14 -0.69 12.63
N PHE A 272 -5.02 -0.65 11.29
CA PHE A 272 -4.00 -1.40 10.53
C PHE A 272 -2.60 -1.24 11.13
N ALA A 273 -2.19 -0.01 11.43
CA ALA A 273 -0.88 0.25 12.01
C ALA A 273 -0.75 -0.28 13.44
N THR A 274 -1.81 -0.23 14.26
CA THR A 274 -1.81 -0.80 15.63
C THR A 274 -1.65 -2.31 15.59
N ARG A 275 -2.35 -2.96 14.65
CA ARG A 275 -2.37 -4.41 14.44
C ARG A 275 -1.02 -4.94 13.95
N PHE A 276 -0.48 -4.32 12.91
CA PHE A 276 0.69 -4.85 12.20
C PHE A 276 2.02 -4.20 12.62
N TYR A 277 2.05 -3.19 13.51
CA TYR A 277 3.31 -2.67 14.05
C TYR A 277 4.27 -3.75 14.56
N PRO A 278 3.82 -4.77 15.34
CA PRO A 278 4.71 -5.81 15.83
C PRO A 278 5.30 -6.66 14.72
N PHE A 279 4.54 -6.94 13.65
CA PHE A 279 5.05 -7.69 12.50
C PHE A 279 6.25 -6.99 11.83
N TYR A 280 6.23 -5.67 11.68
CA TYR A 280 7.35 -4.93 11.06
C TYR A 280 8.51 -4.59 12.01
N SER A 281 8.34 -4.69 13.33
CA SER A 281 9.32 -4.11 14.27
C SER A 281 9.65 -4.95 15.51
N GLY A 282 8.85 -5.95 15.83
CA GLY A 282 8.88 -6.64 17.12
C GLY A 282 8.51 -5.73 18.30
N LEU A 283 7.95 -4.54 18.07
CA LEU A 283 7.51 -3.55 19.04
C LEU A 283 5.99 -3.28 18.95
N ARG A 284 5.42 -2.57 19.91
CA ARG A 284 4.11 -1.90 19.80
C ARG A 284 4.32 -0.44 19.44
N ARG A 285 3.25 0.26 19.03
CA ARG A 285 3.26 1.70 18.71
C ARG A 285 3.65 2.61 19.88
N ASP A 286 3.56 2.11 21.12
CA ASP A 286 4.03 2.82 22.33
C ASP A 286 5.54 2.63 22.59
N GLY A 287 6.26 1.92 21.71
CA GLY A 287 7.67 1.59 21.85
C GLY A 287 7.96 0.38 22.76
N SER A 288 6.95 -0.22 23.40
CA SER A 288 7.15 -1.43 24.21
C SER A 288 7.45 -2.66 23.33
N THR A 289 8.21 -3.62 23.85
CA THR A 289 8.53 -4.84 23.10
C THR A 289 7.32 -5.78 23.00
N PHE A 290 7.06 -6.31 21.81
CA PHE A 290 6.07 -7.34 21.60
C PHE A 290 6.72 -8.73 21.76
N PRO A 291 6.21 -9.63 22.62
CA PRO A 291 6.81 -10.94 22.83
C PRO A 291 6.56 -11.87 21.63
N ALA A 292 7.60 -12.61 21.20
CA ALA A 292 7.45 -13.66 20.21
C ALA A 292 6.48 -14.75 20.69
N GLY A 293 5.63 -15.25 19.80
CA GLY A 293 4.52 -16.14 20.12
C GLY A 293 3.40 -15.48 20.95
N GLY A 294 3.42 -14.15 21.09
CA GLY A 294 2.38 -13.38 21.79
C GLY A 294 1.12 -13.21 20.95
N THR A 295 -0.02 -13.06 21.62
CA THR A 295 -1.31 -12.76 20.98
C THR A 295 -1.45 -11.26 20.73
N MET A 296 -1.83 -10.89 19.51
CA MET A 296 -2.24 -9.53 19.17
C MET A 296 -3.77 -9.41 19.31
N SER A 297 -4.21 -8.49 20.18
CA SER A 297 -5.61 -8.24 20.51
C SER A 297 -5.90 -6.74 20.45
N ASP A 298 -6.64 -6.30 19.43
CA ASP A 298 -6.95 -4.89 19.14
C ASP A 298 -8.46 -4.62 18.93
N GLY A 299 -9.32 -5.60 19.21
CA GLY A 299 -10.76 -5.52 18.95
C GLY A 299 -11.17 -6.16 17.61
N GLY A 300 -10.22 -6.55 16.76
CA GLY A 300 -10.45 -7.48 15.65
C GLY A 300 -10.37 -8.94 16.08
N THR A 301 -10.13 -9.85 15.13
CA THR A 301 -9.81 -11.26 15.42
C THR A 301 -8.42 -11.36 16.06
N ASP A 302 -8.30 -12.04 17.20
CA ASP A 302 -7.02 -12.36 17.82
C ASP A 302 -6.19 -13.29 16.92
N TYR A 303 -4.87 -13.10 16.90
CA TYR A 303 -3.92 -14.00 16.23
C TYR A 303 -2.57 -13.96 16.95
N ARG A 304 -1.73 -14.98 16.72
CA ARG A 304 -0.39 -15.08 17.30
C ARG A 304 0.64 -14.47 16.36
N ILE A 305 1.69 -13.87 16.91
CA ILE A 305 2.83 -13.37 16.14
C ILE A 305 4.06 -14.14 16.61
N ASP A 306 4.34 -15.25 15.92
CA ASP A 306 5.53 -16.07 16.11
C ASP A 306 6.77 -15.39 15.51
N HIS A 307 6.61 -14.75 14.35
CA HIS A 307 7.71 -14.18 13.56
C HIS A 307 7.56 -12.67 13.32
N PHE A 308 8.70 -12.00 13.14
CA PHE A 308 8.79 -10.58 12.80
C PHE A 308 9.60 -10.41 11.50
N LEU A 309 9.33 -9.35 10.74
CA LEU A 309 10.21 -8.96 9.65
C LEU A 309 11.53 -8.38 10.20
N TRP A 310 11.49 -7.56 11.24
CA TRP A 310 12.67 -7.02 11.94
C TRP A 310 12.47 -7.04 13.46
N ASP A 311 13.58 -7.08 14.19
CA ASP A 311 13.61 -6.73 15.61
C ASP A 311 14.25 -5.35 15.83
N LEU A 312 13.43 -4.35 16.13
CA LEU A 312 13.86 -2.99 16.44
C LEU A 312 14.02 -2.74 17.95
N SER A 313 13.86 -3.78 18.79
CA SER A 313 14.11 -3.66 20.24
C SER A 313 15.60 -3.64 20.60
N GLY A 314 16.47 -3.99 19.65
CA GLY A 314 17.92 -4.15 19.87
C GLY A 314 18.31 -5.45 20.59
N ALA A 315 17.37 -6.40 20.74
CA ALA A 315 17.63 -7.71 21.35
C ALA A 315 18.18 -8.78 20.37
N ASP A 316 18.20 -8.47 19.06
CA ASP A 316 18.66 -9.36 17.97
C ASP A 316 17.97 -10.73 18.00
N ARG A 317 16.64 -10.70 18.12
CA ARG A 317 15.81 -11.90 18.28
C ARG A 317 15.81 -12.79 17.03
N PRO A 318 15.98 -14.12 17.17
CA PRO A 318 16.02 -15.06 16.05
C PRO A 318 14.70 -15.19 15.30
N GLU A 319 13.59 -14.72 15.87
CA GLU A 319 12.28 -14.65 15.21
C GLU A 319 12.18 -13.52 14.19
N ALA A 320 13.19 -12.65 14.06
CA ALA A 320 13.29 -11.62 13.03
C ALA A 320 14.05 -12.13 11.79
N LEU A 321 13.44 -12.02 10.61
CA LEU A 321 14.06 -12.50 9.37
C LEU A 321 15.09 -11.53 8.77
N PHE A 322 14.80 -10.24 8.80
CA PHE A 322 15.61 -9.19 8.18
C PHE A 322 16.42 -8.40 9.20
N ARG A 323 17.65 -8.06 8.79
CA ARG A 323 18.54 -7.23 9.60
C ARG A 323 18.25 -5.76 9.34
N SER A 324 18.13 -4.96 10.39
CA SER A 324 17.78 -3.53 10.29
C SER A 324 18.90 -2.67 9.73
N ASP A 325 20.17 -3.11 9.84
CA ASP A 325 21.32 -2.46 9.22
C ASP A 325 21.41 -2.73 7.71
N VAL A 326 20.98 -3.90 7.23
CA VAL A 326 21.06 -4.33 5.83
C VAL A 326 19.79 -4.04 5.03
N THR A 327 18.65 -4.61 5.44
CA THR A 327 17.40 -4.65 4.66
C THR A 327 16.48 -3.48 5.02
N LYS A 328 15.87 -2.85 4.01
CA LYS A 328 14.92 -1.75 4.18
C LYS A 328 13.52 -2.10 3.66
N LEU A 329 12.45 -1.56 4.25
CA LEU A 329 11.07 -1.70 3.78
C LEU A 329 10.74 -0.61 2.76
N ALA A 330 9.98 -0.95 1.72
CA ALA A 330 9.27 0.01 0.89
C ALA A 330 7.82 -0.44 0.67
N PHE A 331 6.85 0.36 1.11
CA PHE A 331 5.46 0.16 0.72
C PHE A 331 5.24 0.61 -0.73
N HIS A 332 4.51 -0.17 -1.52
CA HIS A 332 4.09 0.17 -2.88
C HIS A 332 2.57 0.05 -3.04
N GLY A 333 1.86 0.60 -2.05
CA GLY A 333 0.40 0.59 -1.98
C GLY A 333 -0.14 1.57 -0.93
N PRO A 334 -1.44 1.46 -0.60
CA PRO A 334 -2.38 0.46 -1.10
C PRO A 334 -2.57 0.46 -2.61
N HIS A 335 -2.86 -0.71 -3.18
CA HIS A 335 -3.27 -0.82 -4.58
C HIS A 335 -4.79 -0.80 -4.74
N ARG A 336 -5.24 -0.63 -5.98
CA ARG A 336 -6.65 -0.51 -6.33
C ARG A 336 -7.44 -1.81 -6.14
N PHE A 337 -8.56 -1.69 -5.45
CA PHE A 337 -9.69 -2.62 -5.42
C PHE A 337 -10.93 -1.90 -5.92
N GLU A 338 -11.86 -2.61 -6.55
CA GLU A 338 -13.20 -2.07 -6.74
C GLU A 338 -14.08 -2.43 -5.54
N ASP A 339 -14.87 -1.46 -5.08
CA ASP A 339 -15.99 -1.74 -4.18
C ASP A 339 -17.26 -1.86 -5.03
N PHE A 340 -18.02 -2.93 -4.78
CA PHE A 340 -19.25 -3.30 -5.48
C PHE A 340 -20.52 -2.84 -4.73
N SER A 341 -20.37 -2.07 -3.65
CA SER A 341 -21.45 -1.59 -2.78
C SER A 341 -21.98 -0.18 -3.10
N MET A 342 -21.45 0.49 -4.12
CA MET A 342 -21.91 1.82 -4.54
C MET A 342 -22.98 1.75 -5.63
N ASP A 343 -24.02 2.57 -5.50
CA ASP A 343 -25.01 2.80 -6.55
C ASP A 343 -24.70 4.04 -7.40
N SER A 344 -25.50 4.25 -8.45
CA SER A 344 -25.32 5.34 -9.42
C SER A 344 -25.60 6.75 -8.91
N THR A 345 -26.08 6.90 -7.67
CA THR A 345 -26.18 8.19 -6.98
C THR A 345 -25.00 8.44 -6.04
N GLY A 346 -24.15 7.43 -5.84
CA GLY A 346 -23.08 7.44 -4.85
C GLY A 346 -23.49 6.91 -3.47
N GLY A 347 -24.74 6.44 -3.33
CA GLY A 347 -25.27 5.72 -2.17
C GLY A 347 -24.56 4.40 -1.96
N TYR A 348 -24.52 3.91 -0.71
CA TYR A 348 -23.48 2.98 -0.25
C TYR A 348 -23.97 1.96 0.77
N VAL A 349 -23.44 0.73 0.71
CA VAL A 349 -23.57 -0.27 1.80
C VAL A 349 -22.27 -0.27 2.63
N PRO A 350 -22.31 0.13 3.93
CA PRO A 350 -21.13 0.30 4.77
C PRO A 350 -20.14 -0.87 4.83
N GLY A 351 -18.84 -0.56 4.70
CA GLY A 351 -17.73 -1.46 5.03
C GLY A 351 -16.42 -1.20 4.27
N LEU A 352 -16.35 -1.66 3.02
CA LEU A 352 -15.09 -1.93 2.32
C LEU A 352 -14.33 -0.67 1.88
N ARG A 353 -14.99 0.27 1.22
CA ARG A 353 -14.40 1.54 0.76
C ARG A 353 -13.67 2.28 1.87
N ASP A 354 -14.34 2.50 3.01
CA ASP A 354 -13.79 3.32 4.09
C ASP A 354 -12.62 2.58 4.78
N GLN A 355 -12.74 1.26 5.00
CA GLN A 355 -11.63 0.40 5.41
C GLN A 355 -10.37 0.55 4.53
N LYS A 356 -10.52 0.64 3.19
CA LYS A 356 -9.39 0.87 2.27
C LYS A 356 -8.80 2.27 2.42
N GLN A 357 -9.64 3.30 2.61
CA GLN A 357 -9.20 4.68 2.84
C GLN A 357 -8.44 4.82 4.16
N ASP A 358 -8.96 4.25 5.25
CA ASP A 358 -8.32 4.31 6.56
C ASP A 358 -7.02 3.50 6.59
N THR A 359 -6.99 2.33 5.92
CA THR A 359 -5.75 1.55 5.75
C THR A 359 -4.68 2.35 5.00
N ARG A 360 -5.07 3.11 3.96
CA ARG A 360 -4.16 4.02 3.21
C ARG A 360 -3.57 5.10 4.11
N VAL A 361 -4.41 5.79 4.89
CA VAL A 361 -3.96 6.81 5.85
C VAL A 361 -3.07 6.18 6.93
N SER A 362 -3.44 5.01 7.44
CA SER A 362 -2.67 4.27 8.45
C SER A 362 -1.29 3.85 7.94
N ILE A 363 -1.16 3.37 6.70
CA ILE A 363 0.14 3.01 6.10
C ILE A 363 1.02 4.26 5.91
N ARG A 364 0.46 5.38 5.45
CA ARG A 364 1.20 6.65 5.37
C ARG A 364 1.74 7.08 6.74
N GLY A 365 0.91 6.97 7.78
CA GLY A 365 1.31 7.23 9.16
C GLY A 365 2.50 6.36 9.62
N MET A 366 2.56 5.09 9.21
CA MET A 366 3.70 4.20 9.48
C MET A 366 4.97 4.59 8.71
N VAL A 367 4.85 4.99 7.44
CA VAL A 367 6.01 5.48 6.65
C VAL A 367 6.65 6.71 7.30
N THR A 368 5.85 7.55 7.96
CA THR A 368 6.33 8.73 8.71
C THR A 368 6.73 8.45 10.17
N ASP A 369 6.61 7.21 10.66
CA ASP A 369 6.86 6.90 12.07
C ASP A 369 8.38 6.90 12.38
N PRO A 370 8.88 7.77 13.29
CA PRO A 370 10.29 7.86 13.60
C PRO A 370 10.92 6.54 14.11
N ALA A 371 10.14 5.67 14.75
CA ALA A 371 10.65 4.40 15.26
C ALA A 371 10.77 3.33 14.16
N LEU A 372 10.06 3.47 13.04
CA LEU A 372 10.26 2.68 11.82
C LEU A 372 11.31 3.30 10.89
N GLY A 373 11.62 4.60 11.05
CA GLY A 373 12.62 5.35 10.26
C GLY A 373 13.95 4.63 9.94
N PRO A 374 14.59 3.88 10.85
CA PRO A 374 15.85 3.15 10.56
C PRO A 374 15.75 2.10 9.45
N ILE A 375 14.55 1.56 9.21
CA ILE A 375 14.28 0.53 8.20
C ILE A 375 13.42 1.03 7.02
N MET A 376 12.77 2.20 7.10
CA MET A 376 11.94 2.69 5.98
C MET A 376 12.76 3.28 4.83
N ARG A 377 12.32 3.02 3.59
CA ARG A 377 12.57 3.84 2.40
C ARG A 377 11.37 4.77 2.14
N PRO A 378 11.51 5.81 1.31
CA PRO A 378 10.36 6.53 0.77
C PRO A 378 9.34 5.57 0.15
N LYS A 379 8.05 5.86 0.34
CA LYS A 379 6.96 5.08 -0.27
C LYS A 379 7.08 5.09 -1.79
N GLY A 380 6.82 3.96 -2.44
CA GLY A 380 6.60 3.92 -3.88
C GLY A 380 5.21 4.47 -4.26
N PRO A 381 4.94 4.68 -5.56
CA PRO A 381 3.61 5.09 -6.03
C PRO A 381 2.52 4.07 -5.67
N GLU A 382 1.30 4.56 -5.47
CA GLU A 382 0.13 3.69 -5.30
C GLU A 382 -0.30 3.10 -6.65
N ILE A 383 -0.40 1.78 -6.71
CA ILE A 383 -0.71 1.07 -7.94
C ILE A 383 -2.22 1.13 -8.17
N VAL A 384 -2.68 2.07 -9.01
CA VAL A 384 -4.11 2.26 -9.34
C VAL A 384 -4.43 2.30 -10.85
N LEU A 385 -3.43 2.52 -11.71
CA LEU A 385 -3.59 2.68 -13.15
C LEU A 385 -3.55 1.34 -13.91
N TYR A 386 -4.47 0.43 -13.59
CA TYR A 386 -4.59 -0.85 -14.29
C TYR A 386 -6.03 -1.38 -14.29
N GLN A 387 -6.34 -2.26 -15.23
CA GLN A 387 -7.63 -2.95 -15.36
C GLN A 387 -7.77 -4.07 -14.32
N ASN A 388 -8.73 -3.94 -13.41
CA ASN A 388 -9.17 -5.00 -12.51
C ASN A 388 -10.26 -5.86 -13.17
N GLY A 389 -10.24 -7.17 -12.90
CA GLY A 389 -11.25 -8.13 -13.32
C GLY A 389 -11.27 -8.44 -14.82
N SER A 390 -12.35 -9.07 -15.28
CA SER A 390 -12.56 -9.43 -16.68
C SER A 390 -14.04 -9.45 -17.06
N PRO A 391 -14.41 -9.15 -18.31
CA PRO A 391 -15.77 -9.28 -18.79
C PRO A 391 -16.19 -10.76 -18.86
N THR A 392 -17.48 -11.03 -18.72
CA THR A 392 -18.06 -12.38 -18.80
C THR A 392 -19.39 -12.43 -19.54
N THR A 393 -19.72 -13.62 -20.05
CA THR A 393 -21.05 -13.92 -20.59
C THR A 393 -22.06 -14.22 -19.48
N VAL A 394 -23.36 -14.15 -19.79
CA VAL A 394 -24.45 -14.47 -18.83
C VAL A 394 -24.32 -15.87 -18.23
N THR A 395 -23.78 -16.82 -18.99
CA THR A 395 -23.73 -18.24 -18.65
C THR A 395 -22.62 -18.59 -17.66
N GLU A 396 -21.56 -17.78 -17.59
CA GLU A 396 -20.37 -18.02 -16.75
C GLU A 396 -20.53 -17.54 -15.30
N TRP A 397 -21.58 -16.76 -15.00
CA TRP A 397 -21.79 -16.19 -13.67
C TRP A 397 -22.23 -17.23 -12.60
N VAL A 398 -22.45 -18.49 -12.98
CA VAL A 398 -22.72 -19.58 -12.03
C VAL A 398 -21.39 -20.09 -11.47
N GLY A 399 -21.00 -19.58 -10.30
CA GLY A 399 -19.63 -19.62 -9.79
C GLY A 399 -18.92 -20.98 -9.70
N THR A 400 -17.59 -20.91 -9.53
CA THR A 400 -16.61 -22.01 -9.39
C THR A 400 -16.05 -22.67 -10.65
N ARG A 401 -16.11 -22.03 -11.83
CA ARG A 401 -15.24 -22.41 -12.96
C ARG A 401 -14.56 -21.20 -13.61
N TYR A 402 -13.24 -21.15 -13.48
CA TYR A 402 -12.38 -20.63 -14.55
C TYR A 402 -12.57 -21.59 -15.73
N ALA A 403 -13.46 -21.27 -16.67
CA ALA A 403 -13.71 -22.12 -17.82
C ALA A 403 -12.55 -21.97 -18.82
N ASP A 404 -12.11 -23.08 -19.42
CA ASP A 404 -11.05 -23.12 -20.45
C ASP A 404 -11.45 -22.44 -21.79
N GLY A 405 -12.51 -21.62 -21.78
CA GLY A 405 -13.14 -21.04 -22.95
C GLY A 405 -13.73 -19.66 -22.67
N PHE A 406 -12.85 -18.67 -22.46
CA PHE A 406 -13.19 -17.26 -22.64
C PHE A 406 -13.85 -17.05 -24.00
N ASP A 407 -15.05 -16.46 -24.04
CA ASP A 407 -15.71 -16.08 -25.29
C ASP A 407 -15.06 -14.79 -25.84
N PRO A 408 -14.31 -14.85 -26.96
CA PRO A 408 -13.64 -13.67 -27.51
C PRO A 408 -14.59 -12.70 -28.21
N ASN A 409 -15.90 -12.98 -28.26
CA ASN A 409 -16.88 -12.09 -28.89
C ASN A 409 -17.46 -11.08 -27.89
N PRO A 410 -17.09 -9.78 -27.95
CA PRO A 410 -17.59 -8.77 -27.02
C PRO A 410 -19.11 -8.57 -27.08
N ASP A 411 -19.78 -8.91 -28.19
CA ASP A 411 -21.24 -8.81 -28.34
C ASP A 411 -22.03 -9.74 -27.40
N THR A 412 -21.35 -10.71 -26.76
CA THR A 412 -21.96 -11.67 -25.82
C THR A 412 -21.76 -11.29 -24.35
N TRP A 413 -20.84 -10.36 -24.07
CA TRP A 413 -20.48 -9.96 -22.72
C TRP A 413 -21.62 -9.14 -22.09
N ARG A 414 -22.01 -9.49 -20.87
CA ARG A 414 -23.11 -8.82 -20.14
C ARG A 414 -22.84 -8.57 -18.67
N ASN A 415 -21.68 -9.01 -18.17
CA ASN A 415 -21.30 -8.84 -16.78
C ASN A 415 -19.77 -8.74 -16.65
N TRP A 416 -19.29 -8.48 -15.45
CA TRP A 416 -17.87 -8.43 -15.09
C TRP A 416 -17.61 -9.33 -13.89
N THR A 417 -16.37 -9.82 -13.75
CA THR A 417 -15.96 -10.70 -12.65
C THR A 417 -14.55 -10.37 -12.15
N ASP A 418 -14.16 -10.99 -11.04
CA ASP A 418 -12.81 -10.93 -10.45
C ASP A 418 -12.28 -9.51 -10.16
N PHE A 419 -13.18 -8.61 -9.74
CA PHE A 419 -12.93 -7.19 -9.44
C PHE A 419 -11.78 -6.90 -8.44
N ALA A 420 -11.32 -7.90 -7.71
CA ALA A 420 -10.24 -7.78 -6.73
C ALA A 420 -8.84 -7.91 -7.34
N HIS A 421 -8.72 -8.42 -8.57
CA HIS A 421 -7.42 -8.79 -9.14
C HIS A 421 -7.18 -8.16 -10.52
N PRO A 422 -5.91 -7.93 -10.90
CA PRO A 422 -5.57 -7.49 -12.25
C PRO A 422 -6.09 -8.46 -13.31
N SER A 423 -6.57 -7.93 -14.43
CA SER A 423 -7.03 -8.73 -15.57
C SER A 423 -5.91 -9.61 -16.13
N THR A 424 -6.21 -10.88 -16.42
CA THR A 424 -5.32 -11.74 -17.22
C THR A 424 -5.56 -11.60 -18.72
N HIS A 425 -6.59 -10.86 -19.13
CA HIS A 425 -7.09 -10.77 -20.51
C HIS A 425 -6.71 -9.45 -21.21
N SER A 426 -5.72 -8.71 -20.68
CA SER A 426 -5.13 -7.54 -21.35
C SER A 426 -3.74 -7.20 -20.82
N ASP A 427 -2.95 -6.47 -21.63
CA ASP A 427 -1.72 -5.80 -21.19
C ASP A 427 -1.95 -4.66 -20.19
N ASP A 428 -3.20 -4.21 -20.06
CA ASP A 428 -3.63 -3.20 -19.09
C ASP A 428 -3.99 -3.79 -17.72
N GLY A 429 -4.06 -5.11 -17.59
CA GLY A 429 -4.29 -5.79 -16.31
C GLY A 429 -2.99 -6.15 -15.58
N LEU A 430 -2.72 -7.46 -15.47
CA LEU A 430 -1.57 -8.00 -14.74
C LEU A 430 -0.22 -7.45 -15.25
N PRO A 431 0.02 -7.29 -16.57
CA PRO A 431 1.24 -6.64 -17.04
C PRO A 431 1.36 -5.16 -16.62
N ALA A 432 0.26 -4.40 -16.57
CA ALA A 432 0.28 -3.03 -16.08
C ALA A 432 0.61 -2.95 -14.59
N ARG A 433 0.00 -3.80 -13.76
CA ARG A 433 0.40 -3.93 -12.34
C ARG A 433 1.89 -4.18 -12.23
N ALA A 434 2.42 -5.13 -13.01
CA ALA A 434 3.83 -5.50 -12.98
C ALA A 434 4.75 -4.31 -13.36
N ARG A 435 4.37 -3.49 -14.36
CA ARG A 435 5.08 -2.24 -14.69
C ARG A 435 5.11 -1.28 -13.50
N HIS A 436 3.99 -1.07 -12.80
CA HIS A 436 3.93 -0.18 -11.64
C HIS A 436 4.69 -0.72 -10.41
N THR A 437 4.68 -2.04 -10.18
CA THR A 437 5.53 -2.68 -9.14
C THR A 437 7.01 -2.44 -9.43
N ALA A 438 7.45 -2.54 -10.69
CA ALA A 438 8.84 -2.22 -11.07
C ALA A 438 9.20 -0.74 -10.84
N ILE A 439 8.27 0.20 -11.12
CA ILE A 439 8.48 1.62 -10.83
C ILE A 439 8.65 1.83 -9.32
N ALA A 440 7.81 1.22 -8.49
CA ALA A 440 7.94 1.32 -7.05
C ALA A 440 9.26 0.73 -6.51
N ALA A 441 9.76 -0.36 -7.12
CA ALA A 441 11.09 -0.89 -6.83
C ALA A 441 12.20 0.13 -7.15
N LEU A 442 12.09 0.82 -8.29
CA LEU A 442 13.04 1.87 -8.67
C LEU A 442 13.03 3.07 -7.70
N HIS A 443 11.87 3.50 -7.19
CA HIS A 443 11.81 4.51 -6.11
C HIS A 443 12.47 4.00 -4.82
N ALA A 444 12.14 2.77 -4.39
CA ALA A 444 12.71 2.16 -3.18
C ALA A 444 14.25 2.09 -3.25
N LEU A 445 14.79 1.74 -4.41
CA LEU A 445 16.23 1.64 -4.69
C LEU A 445 16.91 2.99 -4.98
N GLY A 446 16.15 4.09 -5.07
CA GLY A 446 16.67 5.42 -5.40
C GLY A 446 17.14 5.57 -6.85
N ARG A 447 16.59 4.78 -7.78
CA ARG A 447 16.89 4.80 -9.23
C ARG A 447 15.96 5.75 -10.00
N VAL A 448 14.76 6.01 -9.47
CA VAL A 448 13.92 7.15 -9.86
C VAL A 448 13.99 8.15 -8.71
N THR A 449 14.43 9.37 -9.01
CA THR A 449 14.63 10.45 -8.02
C THR A 449 13.40 11.32 -7.81
N ASP A 450 12.42 11.24 -8.72
CA ASP A 450 11.18 12.01 -8.63
C ASP A 450 10.41 11.64 -7.36
N GLU A 451 9.74 12.63 -6.76
CA GLU A 451 8.76 12.39 -5.72
C GLU A 451 7.54 11.64 -6.27
N VAL A 452 6.88 10.84 -5.40
CA VAL A 452 5.58 10.26 -5.73
C VAL A 452 4.57 11.40 -5.97
N PRO A 453 3.92 11.46 -7.13
CA PRO A 453 2.99 12.55 -7.46
C PRO A 453 1.79 12.61 -6.53
N ARG A 454 1.49 13.80 -6.00
CA ARG A 454 0.34 14.08 -5.12
C ARG A 454 -0.24 15.47 -5.41
N LEU A 455 -1.49 15.72 -5.08
CA LEU A 455 -2.06 17.07 -5.18
C LEU A 455 -1.69 17.85 -3.92
N ASN A 456 -0.70 18.74 -4.01
CA ASN A 456 -0.17 19.54 -2.90
C ASN A 456 -0.23 21.05 -3.16
N ARG A 457 -0.97 21.45 -4.19
CA ARG A 457 -1.21 22.84 -4.58
C ARG A 457 -2.64 22.98 -5.09
N ALA A 458 -3.29 24.07 -4.71
CA ALA A 458 -4.61 24.44 -5.21
C ALA A 458 -4.71 25.93 -5.56
N PHE A 459 -5.62 26.25 -6.48
CA PHE A 459 -6.05 27.60 -6.78
C PHE A 459 -7.57 27.62 -6.95
N TRP A 460 -8.24 28.52 -6.23
CA TRP A 460 -9.71 28.55 -6.17
C TRP A 460 -10.29 29.84 -6.75
N ARG A 461 -11.39 29.68 -7.48
CA ARG A 461 -12.34 30.73 -7.86
C ARG A 461 -13.75 30.19 -7.66
N SER A 462 -14.73 31.10 -7.64
CA SER A 462 -16.14 30.71 -7.52
C SER A 462 -16.67 29.91 -8.73
N ASP A 463 -16.00 29.97 -9.89
CA ASP A 463 -16.35 29.27 -11.12
C ASP A 463 -15.55 27.99 -11.39
N TYR A 464 -14.40 27.78 -10.73
CA TYR A 464 -13.61 26.54 -10.79
C TYR A 464 -12.53 26.47 -9.70
N ALA A 465 -12.03 25.25 -9.45
CA ALA A 465 -10.82 24.99 -8.67
C ALA A 465 -9.77 24.28 -9.54
N GLU A 466 -8.50 24.64 -9.39
CA GLU A 466 -7.35 23.98 -10.02
C GLU A 466 -6.50 23.27 -8.98
N PHE A 467 -6.02 22.06 -9.31
CA PHE A 467 -5.13 21.25 -8.48
C PHE A 467 -3.94 20.77 -9.32
N TRP A 468 -2.75 20.77 -8.72
CA TRP A 468 -1.55 20.25 -9.36
C TRP A 468 -0.56 19.66 -8.35
N PHE A 469 0.42 18.95 -8.89
CA PHE A 469 1.59 18.47 -8.17
C PHE A 469 2.77 19.43 -8.40
N GLU A 470 3.47 19.77 -7.34
CA GLU A 470 4.72 20.52 -7.34
C GLU A 470 5.72 19.79 -6.43
N ASP A 471 6.84 19.32 -6.95
CA ASP A 471 7.84 18.60 -6.15
C ASP A 471 8.67 19.55 -5.25
N SER A 472 9.51 19.00 -4.37
CA SER A 472 10.40 19.79 -3.50
C SER A 472 11.48 20.59 -4.23
N ALA A 473 11.73 20.32 -5.52
CA ALA A 473 12.58 21.13 -6.39
C ALA A 473 11.80 22.26 -7.11
N GLY A 474 10.47 22.32 -6.96
CA GLY A 474 9.58 23.27 -7.61
C GLY A 474 9.19 22.90 -9.05
N ALA A 475 9.45 21.67 -9.49
CA ALA A 475 9.01 21.21 -10.80
C ALA A 475 7.53 20.83 -10.75
N MET A 476 6.81 21.17 -11.82
CA MET A 476 5.38 20.89 -12.00
C MET A 476 5.22 19.98 -13.23
N PRO A 477 5.32 18.65 -13.09
CA PRO A 477 5.11 17.73 -14.20
C PRO A 477 3.67 17.84 -14.71
N ARG A 478 3.48 17.65 -16.02
CA ARG A 478 2.15 17.76 -16.64
C ARG A 478 1.24 16.67 -16.12
N LEU A 479 0.06 17.04 -15.62
CA LEU A 479 -1.00 16.10 -15.28
C LEU A 479 -1.79 15.70 -16.52
N SER A 480 -2.24 14.44 -16.54
CA SER A 480 -3.01 13.83 -17.63
C SER A 480 -3.79 12.61 -17.14
N THR A 481 -4.32 11.81 -18.06
CA THR A 481 -4.91 10.49 -17.82
C THR A 481 -4.40 9.50 -18.86
N THR A 482 -4.46 8.18 -18.59
CA THR A 482 -4.08 7.13 -19.56
C THR A 482 -4.85 7.28 -20.87
N ARG A 483 -6.14 7.63 -20.80
CA ARG A 483 -6.98 7.85 -21.99
C ARG A 483 -6.45 8.99 -22.86
N LEU A 484 -6.02 10.10 -22.25
CA LEU A 484 -5.47 11.26 -22.95
C LEU A 484 -4.10 10.98 -23.58
N GLU A 485 -3.19 10.34 -22.84
CA GLU A 485 -1.85 10.02 -23.38
C GLU A 485 -1.91 9.03 -24.56
N ARG A 486 -2.89 8.12 -24.56
CA ARG A 486 -3.15 7.19 -25.67
C ARG A 486 -4.01 7.77 -26.80
N GLY A 487 -4.49 9.01 -26.67
CA GLY A 487 -5.34 9.66 -27.67
C GLY A 487 -6.69 8.97 -27.91
N LEU A 488 -7.21 8.28 -26.88
CA LEU A 488 -8.46 7.52 -26.95
C LEU A 488 -9.68 8.43 -26.82
N MET A 489 -10.80 8.02 -27.42
CA MET A 489 -12.07 8.73 -27.30
C MET A 489 -12.58 8.72 -25.86
N PRO A 490 -13.22 9.81 -25.38
CA PRO A 490 -13.88 9.85 -24.07
C PRO A 490 -14.98 8.77 -23.98
N PRO A 491 -15.27 8.26 -22.78
CA PRO A 491 -16.35 7.31 -22.56
C PRO A 491 -17.71 7.94 -22.88
N GLU A 492 -18.75 7.12 -23.11
CA GLU A 492 -20.08 7.67 -23.33
C GLU A 492 -20.60 8.38 -22.06
N THR A 493 -21.15 9.59 -22.24
CA THR A 493 -21.65 10.45 -21.15
C THR A 493 -23.03 10.00 -20.65
N THR A 494 -23.24 8.69 -20.52
CA THR A 494 -24.45 8.07 -19.97
C THR A 494 -24.63 8.38 -18.48
N HIS A 495 -23.51 8.54 -17.76
CA HIS A 495 -23.47 8.87 -16.34
C HIS A 495 -22.66 10.16 -16.08
N PRO A 496 -23.14 11.12 -15.26
CA PRO A 496 -22.50 12.43 -15.12
C PRO A 496 -21.06 12.44 -14.55
N HIS A 497 -20.66 11.43 -13.77
CA HIS A 497 -19.32 11.34 -13.19
C HIS A 497 -18.23 10.97 -14.19
N ARG A 498 -18.60 10.61 -15.42
CA ARG A 498 -17.70 10.24 -16.53
C ARG A 498 -17.13 11.47 -17.21
N THR A 499 -16.27 12.17 -16.48
CA THR A 499 -15.59 13.37 -16.96
C THR A 499 -14.23 13.02 -17.57
N GLN A 500 -13.48 14.02 -18.05
CA GLN A 500 -12.12 13.80 -18.58
C GLN A 500 -11.11 13.38 -17.49
N VAL A 501 -11.43 13.61 -16.20
CA VAL A 501 -10.64 13.12 -15.07
C VAL A 501 -11.57 12.53 -13.99
N ALA A 502 -11.50 11.22 -13.79
CA ALA A 502 -12.35 10.48 -12.87
C ALA A 502 -11.88 10.59 -11.40
N GLY A 503 -12.72 10.09 -10.48
CA GLY A 503 -12.38 9.92 -9.06
C GLY A 503 -12.55 11.15 -8.16
N PHE A 504 -13.03 12.28 -8.69
CA PHE A 504 -13.30 13.50 -7.91
C PHE A 504 -14.72 13.56 -7.35
N ARG A 505 -14.86 14.14 -6.14
CA ARG A 505 -16.14 14.49 -5.51
C ARG A 505 -16.14 15.98 -5.10
N ILE A 506 -17.32 16.60 -5.09
CA ILE A 506 -17.61 17.95 -4.60
C ILE A 506 -18.65 17.79 -3.49
N ASP A 507 -18.32 18.23 -2.28
CA ASP A 507 -19.21 18.15 -1.09
C ASP A 507 -19.85 16.76 -0.88
N GLY A 508 -19.08 15.70 -1.13
CA GLY A 508 -19.52 14.29 -1.01
C GLY A 508 -20.08 13.68 -2.31
N VAL A 509 -20.54 14.47 -3.28
CA VAL A 509 -21.18 13.99 -4.52
C VAL A 509 -20.16 13.88 -5.66
N PRO A 510 -20.21 12.86 -6.56
CA PRO A 510 -19.33 12.79 -7.72
C PRO A 510 -19.29 14.08 -8.55
N ALA A 511 -18.10 14.51 -8.97
CA ALA A 511 -17.92 15.69 -9.80
C ALA A 511 -18.42 15.43 -11.24
N GLN A 512 -19.22 16.34 -11.77
CA GLN A 512 -19.88 16.20 -13.09
C GLN A 512 -19.08 16.84 -14.23
N ARG A 513 -18.04 17.60 -13.91
CA ARG A 513 -17.09 18.14 -14.90
C ARG A 513 -15.72 18.37 -14.28
N VAL A 514 -14.73 17.60 -14.74
CA VAL A 514 -13.31 17.78 -14.45
C VAL A 514 -12.53 17.66 -15.76
N GLU A 515 -11.53 18.52 -15.94
CA GLU A 515 -10.76 18.69 -17.18
C GLU A 515 -9.25 18.84 -16.88
N ILE A 516 -8.40 18.48 -17.84
CA ILE A 516 -6.98 18.85 -17.85
C ILE A 516 -6.83 20.18 -18.58
N VAL A 517 -6.46 21.24 -17.85
CA VAL A 517 -6.25 22.59 -18.40
C VAL A 517 -4.84 23.06 -18.06
N GLY A 518 -4.04 23.34 -19.09
CA GLY A 518 -2.65 23.80 -18.91
C GLY A 518 -1.74 22.81 -18.17
N GLY A 519 -2.08 21.51 -18.19
CA GLY A 519 -1.37 20.47 -17.44
C GLY A 519 -1.76 20.38 -15.95
N ARG A 520 -2.86 21.01 -15.54
CA ARG A 520 -3.44 20.93 -14.19
C ARG A 520 -4.83 20.31 -14.25
N ILE A 521 -5.28 19.73 -13.15
CA ILE A 521 -6.65 19.25 -13.03
C ILE A 521 -7.53 20.44 -12.66
N ARG A 522 -8.59 20.70 -13.42
CA ARG A 522 -9.58 21.74 -13.13
C ARG A 522 -10.96 21.11 -12.89
N VAL A 523 -11.49 21.31 -11.69
CA VAL A 523 -12.83 20.88 -11.26
C VAL A 523 -13.79 22.07 -11.35
N TYR A 524 -14.99 21.86 -11.86
CA TYR A 524 -16.05 22.88 -11.94
C TYR A 524 -17.21 22.54 -11.00
N PRO A 525 -17.98 23.52 -10.52
CA PRO A 525 -19.15 23.25 -9.67
C PRO A 525 -20.19 22.36 -10.37
N ASN A 526 -20.73 21.37 -9.65
CA ASN A 526 -21.90 20.58 -10.08
C ASN A 526 -23.14 21.46 -10.27
N GLY A 527 -23.20 22.60 -9.56
CA GLY A 527 -24.18 23.65 -9.74
C GLY A 527 -23.80 24.89 -8.93
N GLY A 528 -24.39 26.04 -9.25
CA GLY A 528 -24.11 27.29 -8.54
C GLY A 528 -22.67 27.77 -8.70
N ALA A 529 -22.01 28.03 -7.58
CA ALA A 529 -20.65 28.55 -7.50
C ALA A 529 -19.96 27.98 -6.25
N PHE A 530 -18.63 27.82 -6.31
CA PHE A 530 -17.83 27.49 -5.13
C PHE A 530 -17.74 28.65 -4.16
N ASP A 531 -17.65 28.32 -2.87
CA ASP A 531 -17.46 29.22 -1.74
C ASP A 531 -16.32 28.72 -0.83
N GLY A 532 -16.06 29.42 0.28
CA GLY A 532 -15.03 29.00 1.24
C GLY A 532 -15.38 27.74 2.05
N ASN A 533 -16.61 27.25 1.93
CA ASN A 533 -17.16 26.09 2.65
C ASN A 533 -17.23 24.83 1.78
N THR A 534 -17.13 24.98 0.45
CA THR A 534 -17.02 23.91 -0.55
C THR A 534 -15.78 23.06 -0.28
N ARG A 535 -15.93 21.75 -0.41
CA ARG A 535 -14.84 20.80 -0.41
C ARG A 535 -14.78 20.00 -1.71
N ILE A 536 -13.56 19.71 -2.15
CA ILE A 536 -13.26 18.80 -3.24
C ILE A 536 -12.37 17.68 -2.70
N ASP A 537 -12.67 16.44 -3.09
CA ASP A 537 -11.92 15.25 -2.71
C ASP A 537 -11.52 14.45 -3.96
N TYR A 538 -10.42 13.69 -3.88
CA TYR A 538 -9.95 12.80 -4.94
C TYR A 538 -9.69 11.39 -4.41
N GLY A 539 -10.17 10.38 -5.13
CA GLY A 539 -9.85 8.96 -4.93
C GLY A 539 -10.68 8.27 -3.84
N LEU A 540 -11.84 8.84 -3.46
CA LEU A 540 -12.73 8.29 -2.43
C LEU A 540 -13.62 7.13 -2.92
N GLY A 541 -13.72 6.84 -4.23
CA GLY A 541 -14.59 5.79 -4.77
C GLY A 541 -13.95 4.40 -4.79
N GLY A 542 -14.45 3.47 -3.98
CA GLY A 542 -14.10 2.03 -3.95
C GLY A 542 -12.65 1.71 -3.53
N ALA A 543 -11.69 2.02 -4.39
CA ALA A 543 -10.32 2.43 -4.01
C ALA A 543 -9.59 3.20 -5.13
N SER A 544 -10.31 3.82 -6.09
CA SER A 544 -9.84 5.01 -6.83
C SER A 544 -10.87 5.68 -7.76
N GLY A 545 -11.87 5.00 -8.36
CA GLY A 545 -12.77 5.74 -9.27
C GLY A 545 -13.99 5.12 -9.96
N LEU A 546 -14.33 3.83 -9.81
CA LEU A 546 -15.60 3.33 -10.36
C LEU A 546 -16.76 3.79 -9.46
N VAL A 547 -17.88 4.22 -10.06
CA VAL A 547 -19.08 4.69 -9.34
C VAL A 547 -20.31 3.87 -9.74
N VAL A 548 -20.44 3.53 -11.02
CA VAL A 548 -21.52 2.70 -11.57
C VAL A 548 -20.97 1.38 -12.09
N MET A 549 -21.42 0.28 -11.48
CA MET A 549 -21.09 -1.08 -11.92
C MET A 549 -22.24 -1.73 -12.69
N PRO A 550 -21.97 -2.53 -13.74
CA PRO A 550 -20.66 -2.84 -14.32
C PRO A 550 -20.17 -1.79 -15.35
N ASP A 551 -21.01 -0.80 -15.69
CA ASP A 551 -20.80 0.12 -16.81
C ASP A 551 -19.42 0.78 -16.82
N ASP A 552 -18.93 1.29 -15.69
CA ASP A 552 -17.63 1.98 -15.62
C ASP A 552 -16.43 1.03 -15.83
N ALA A 553 -16.61 -0.27 -15.61
CA ALA A 553 -15.60 -1.27 -15.92
C ALA A 553 -15.54 -1.52 -17.44
N PHE A 554 -16.70 -1.60 -18.11
CA PHE A 554 -16.78 -1.72 -19.57
C PHE A 554 -16.22 -0.49 -20.28
N ASP A 555 -16.57 0.72 -19.84
CA ASP A 555 -16.03 1.98 -20.38
C ASP A 555 -14.55 2.25 -19.99
N SER A 556 -13.95 1.37 -19.19
CA SER A 556 -12.57 1.48 -18.70
C SER A 556 -12.28 2.83 -18.03
N LEU A 557 -13.19 3.30 -17.16
CA LEU A 557 -13.10 4.59 -16.46
C LEU A 557 -11.80 4.74 -15.63
N TRP A 558 -11.12 3.64 -15.33
CA TRP A 558 -9.80 3.64 -14.73
C TRP A 558 -8.72 4.33 -15.57
N MET A 559 -8.89 4.36 -16.91
CA MET A 559 -8.01 5.10 -17.82
C MET A 559 -8.14 6.62 -17.65
N ASP A 560 -9.20 7.09 -16.99
CA ASP A 560 -9.48 8.50 -16.71
C ASP A 560 -9.01 8.92 -15.31
N LEU A 561 -8.38 8.03 -14.55
CA LEU A 561 -7.72 8.39 -13.30
C LEU A 561 -6.50 9.29 -13.59
N PRO A 562 -6.25 10.31 -12.75
CA PRO A 562 -5.16 11.25 -12.98
C PRO A 562 -3.78 10.62 -12.75
N LEU A 563 -2.86 10.98 -13.65
CA LEU A 563 -1.45 10.64 -13.62
C LEU A 563 -0.58 11.89 -13.84
N ALA A 564 0.68 11.81 -13.42
CA ALA A 564 1.72 12.76 -13.80
C ALA A 564 2.63 12.14 -14.87
N VAL A 565 2.91 12.91 -15.92
CA VAL A 565 3.84 12.54 -16.98
C VAL A 565 5.25 13.00 -16.57
N ASN A 566 5.96 12.13 -15.85
CA ASN A 566 7.28 12.41 -15.26
C ASN A 566 8.46 11.71 -15.99
N GLY A 567 8.26 11.29 -17.24
CA GLY A 567 9.36 10.78 -18.09
C GLY A 567 9.80 9.33 -17.80
N VAL A 568 9.17 8.64 -16.85
CA VAL A 568 9.38 7.19 -16.63
C VAL A 568 8.98 6.41 -17.89
N SER A 569 9.93 5.69 -18.47
CA SER A 569 9.76 4.98 -19.74
C SER A 569 8.98 3.68 -19.57
N GLY A 570 8.02 3.44 -20.47
CA GLY A 570 7.25 2.20 -20.55
C GLY A 570 5.87 2.23 -19.87
N VAL A 571 5.46 3.37 -19.31
CA VAL A 571 4.09 3.63 -18.81
C VAL A 571 3.56 4.95 -19.37
N ASP A 572 2.24 5.12 -19.35
CA ASP A 572 1.60 6.39 -19.70
C ASP A 572 1.90 7.50 -18.67
N GLY A 573 2.21 7.12 -17.43
CA GLY A 573 2.68 8.00 -16.36
C GLY A 573 2.61 7.34 -14.98
N VAL A 574 2.91 8.10 -13.93
CA VAL A 574 2.81 7.66 -12.54
C VAL A 574 1.53 8.21 -11.92
N ALA A 575 0.79 7.38 -11.19
CA ALA A 575 -0.49 7.75 -10.60
C ALA A 575 -0.38 8.95 -9.64
N ILE A 576 -1.37 9.83 -9.66
CA ILE A 576 -1.56 10.79 -8.58
C ILE A 576 -2.07 10.06 -7.34
N GLU A 577 -1.38 10.27 -6.22
CA GLU A 577 -1.71 9.69 -4.92
C GLU A 577 -3.15 10.09 -4.47
N PRO A 578 -4.05 9.11 -4.25
CA PRO A 578 -5.40 9.34 -3.75
C PRO A 578 -5.43 9.97 -2.36
N ILE A 579 -6.52 10.65 -1.99
CA ILE A 579 -6.68 11.27 -0.65
C ILE A 579 -5.48 12.20 -0.34
N PRO A 580 -5.30 13.32 -1.07
CA PRO A 580 -4.30 14.33 -0.73
C PRO A 580 -4.56 14.94 0.65
N ASP A 581 -3.59 15.67 1.20
CA ASP A 581 -3.81 16.43 2.44
C ASP A 581 -4.87 17.51 2.20
N ALA A 582 -5.97 17.43 2.96
CA ALA A 582 -7.08 18.36 2.87
C ALA A 582 -6.64 19.82 3.11
N ALA A 583 -5.58 20.07 3.88
CA ALA A 583 -5.03 21.40 4.10
C ALA A 583 -4.29 21.95 2.88
N GLU A 584 -3.64 21.09 2.07
CA GLU A 584 -2.93 21.50 0.85
C GLU A 584 -3.90 21.84 -0.30
N ILE A 585 -5.11 21.28 -0.28
CA ILE A 585 -6.13 21.47 -1.33
C ILE A 585 -7.36 22.30 -0.91
N ALA A 586 -7.44 22.76 0.35
CA ALA A 586 -8.60 23.48 0.89
C ALA A 586 -9.03 24.73 0.11
N SER A 587 -10.33 25.04 0.12
CA SER A 587 -10.87 26.26 -0.47
C SER A 587 -10.30 27.52 0.18
N THR A 588 -9.71 28.38 -0.64
CA THR A 588 -9.17 29.70 -0.27
C THR A 588 -10.17 30.85 -0.50
N LEU A 589 -11.40 30.52 -0.90
CA LEU A 589 -12.47 31.50 -1.10
C LEU A 589 -12.99 32.06 0.23
N ALA A 590 -13.66 33.21 0.16
CA ALA A 590 -14.34 33.78 1.31
C ALA A 590 -15.39 32.80 1.84
N ARG A 591 -15.36 32.54 3.15
CA ARG A 591 -16.37 31.76 3.87
C ARG A 591 -17.55 32.65 4.25
N ASP A 592 -18.73 32.05 4.31
CA ASP A 592 -19.86 32.65 5.03
C ASP A 592 -19.50 32.80 6.52
N GLY A 593 -20.17 33.74 7.18
CA GLY A 593 -19.77 34.21 8.51
C GLY A 593 -20.05 33.21 9.64
N GLN A 594 -19.07 32.34 9.93
CA GLN A 594 -19.05 31.46 11.09
C GLN A 594 -19.31 32.23 12.40
N PHE A 595 -19.88 31.56 13.40
CA PHE A 595 -20.05 32.09 14.75
C PHE A 595 -19.22 31.31 15.76
N GLY A 596 -18.73 32.01 16.79
CA GLY A 596 -17.98 31.38 17.88
C GLY A 596 -18.88 30.90 19.01
N SER A 597 -18.43 29.88 19.72
CA SER A 597 -18.92 29.52 21.05
C SER A 597 -17.73 29.51 22.01
N ASP A 598 -17.94 30.05 23.20
CA ASP A 598 -16.99 30.13 24.32
C ASP A 598 -17.31 29.12 25.44
N GLY A 599 -18.22 28.18 25.17
CA GLY A 599 -18.75 27.21 26.13
C GLY A 599 -19.94 27.69 26.97
N SER A 600 -20.40 28.95 26.81
CA SER A 600 -21.60 29.48 27.48
C SER A 600 -22.89 29.35 26.66
N VAL A 601 -22.76 29.08 25.35
CA VAL A 601 -23.87 29.11 24.38
C VAL A 601 -24.57 27.77 24.30
N VAL A 602 -25.88 27.75 24.58
CA VAL A 602 -26.74 26.56 24.39
C VAL A 602 -27.77 26.79 23.29
N PHE A 603 -27.93 25.79 22.43
CA PHE A 603 -29.05 25.71 21.51
C PHE A 603 -29.94 24.53 21.86
N ARG A 604 -31.22 24.78 22.14
CA ARG A 604 -32.20 23.75 22.53
C ARG A 604 -33.42 23.85 21.63
N ASP A 605 -33.94 22.73 21.11
CA ASP A 605 -35.24 22.73 20.44
C ASP A 605 -36.33 23.10 21.47
N PRO A 606 -37.14 24.15 21.25
CA PRO A 606 -38.26 24.45 22.14
C PRO A 606 -39.35 23.36 22.13
N ASN A 607 -39.41 22.52 21.09
CA ASN A 607 -40.34 21.40 21.00
C ASN A 607 -39.69 20.08 21.42
N LEU A 608 -40.52 19.20 21.96
CA LEU A 608 -40.10 17.85 22.34
C LEU A 608 -40.05 16.94 21.11
N ILE A 609 -39.30 15.84 21.22
CA ILE A 609 -39.28 14.76 20.24
C ILE A 609 -40.72 14.20 20.09
N PRO A 610 -41.28 14.07 18.87
CA PRO A 610 -42.59 13.47 18.68
C PRO A 610 -42.68 12.00 19.11
N ASP A 611 -43.88 11.55 19.47
CA ASP A 611 -44.16 10.14 19.73
C ASP A 611 -43.76 9.26 18.53
N GLY A 612 -43.12 8.13 18.82
CA GLY A 612 -42.76 7.13 17.81
C GLY A 612 -41.51 7.43 16.96
N VAL A 613 -40.76 8.50 17.25
CA VAL A 613 -39.45 8.73 16.61
C VAL A 613 -38.46 7.63 17.01
N SER A 614 -38.09 6.78 16.06
CA SER A 614 -37.11 5.70 16.25
C SER A 614 -35.68 6.12 15.92
N ALA A 615 -35.49 7.17 15.13
CA ALA A 615 -34.18 7.58 14.65
C ALA A 615 -34.01 9.11 14.57
N ILE A 616 -32.82 9.61 14.90
CA ILE A 616 -32.47 11.04 14.90
C ILE A 616 -31.05 11.20 14.31
N THR A 617 -30.89 12.16 13.40
CA THR A 617 -29.60 12.55 12.81
C THR A 617 -29.22 13.96 13.22
N TRP A 618 -27.97 14.18 13.62
CA TRP A 618 -27.35 15.48 13.86
C TRP A 618 -26.23 15.73 12.85
N ARG A 619 -26.00 17.01 12.51
CA ARG A 619 -24.83 17.50 11.76
C ARG A 619 -24.19 18.67 12.50
N TRP A 620 -22.88 18.66 12.59
CA TRP A 620 -22.03 19.74 13.09
C TRP A 620 -20.92 20.04 12.08
N LYS A 621 -20.96 21.21 11.44
CA LYS A 621 -19.81 21.76 10.71
C LYS A 621 -19.10 22.74 11.64
N ILE A 622 -18.04 22.28 12.29
CA ILE A 622 -17.43 22.88 13.49
C ILE A 622 -15.90 22.77 13.48
N ALA A 623 -15.21 23.73 14.08
CA ALA A 623 -13.77 23.67 14.31
C ALA A 623 -13.47 23.78 15.82
N PRO A 624 -13.08 22.69 16.51
CA PRO A 624 -12.79 22.74 17.94
C PRO A 624 -11.58 23.63 18.22
N ASP A 625 -11.59 24.31 19.36
CA ASP A 625 -10.38 24.92 19.89
C ASP A 625 -9.41 23.86 20.45
N ALA A 626 -8.15 24.27 20.62
CA ALA A 626 -7.05 23.47 21.15
C ALA A 626 -7.18 23.13 22.66
N SER A 627 -8.27 23.51 23.34
CA SER A 627 -8.52 23.12 24.72
C SER A 627 -8.50 21.60 24.91
N SER A 628 -7.90 21.21 26.05
CA SER A 628 -7.75 19.85 26.55
C SER A 628 -8.95 19.37 27.36
N ASP A 629 -10.10 20.04 27.28
CA ASP A 629 -11.28 19.69 28.07
C ASP A 629 -12.19 18.72 27.31
N THR A 630 -13.15 18.11 28.02
CA THR A 630 -14.30 17.49 27.33
C THR A 630 -15.21 18.62 26.84
N MET A 631 -15.69 18.53 25.60
CA MET A 631 -16.62 19.48 25.00
C MET A 631 -17.86 18.74 24.52
N ASP A 632 -19.04 19.14 24.97
CA ASP A 632 -20.33 18.57 24.57
C ASP A 632 -20.79 19.22 23.26
N LEU A 633 -20.85 18.43 22.19
CA LEU A 633 -21.35 18.86 20.87
C LEU A 633 -22.88 18.94 20.88
N GLY A 634 -23.57 18.04 21.59
CA GLY A 634 -25.04 18.02 21.69
C GLY A 634 -25.63 16.64 21.95
N GLY A 635 -26.95 16.52 21.86
CA GLY A 635 -27.66 15.27 22.07
C GLY A 635 -29.12 15.45 22.48
N ILE A 636 -29.56 14.67 23.48
CA ILE A 636 -30.92 14.65 24.04
C ILE A 636 -30.87 14.91 25.54
N GLU A 637 -31.79 15.72 26.06
CA GLU A 637 -31.88 16.10 27.47
C GLU A 637 -31.78 14.93 28.47
N ALA A 638 -31.41 15.26 29.72
CA ALA A 638 -31.20 14.32 30.82
C ALA A 638 -30.17 13.22 30.51
N VAL A 639 -29.20 13.51 29.63
CA VAL A 639 -28.14 12.59 29.18
C VAL A 639 -28.71 11.32 28.52
N ARG A 640 -29.89 11.43 27.88
CA ARG A 640 -30.45 10.36 27.05
C ARG A 640 -29.59 10.10 25.81
N LEU A 641 -28.98 11.15 25.27
CA LEU A 641 -27.83 11.05 24.39
C LEU A 641 -26.91 12.24 24.69
N ASN A 642 -25.60 12.02 24.75
CA ASN A 642 -24.61 13.10 24.75
C ASN A 642 -23.43 12.72 23.84
N VAL A 643 -23.14 13.58 22.87
CA VAL A 643 -22.05 13.47 21.90
C VAL A 643 -20.98 14.49 22.28
N GLN A 644 -19.76 14.03 22.51
CA GLN A 644 -18.69 14.82 23.12
C GLN A 644 -17.36 14.66 22.38
N LYS A 645 -16.56 15.73 22.28
CA LYS A 645 -15.11 15.65 22.09
C LYS A 645 -14.48 15.42 23.47
N VAL A 646 -13.57 14.47 23.62
CA VAL A 646 -12.79 14.25 24.84
C VAL A 646 -11.38 14.88 24.74
N PRO A 647 -10.62 15.02 25.85
CA PRO A 647 -9.31 15.72 25.87
C PRO A 647 -8.28 15.30 24.82
N ASN A 648 -8.30 14.04 24.39
CA ASN A 648 -7.42 13.51 23.33
C ASN A 648 -7.98 13.75 21.92
N GLY A 649 -8.96 14.64 21.77
CA GLY A 649 -9.64 15.00 20.52
C GLY A 649 -10.59 13.93 19.96
N LYS A 650 -10.70 12.75 20.57
CA LYS A 650 -11.65 11.72 20.11
C LYS A 650 -13.09 12.11 20.37
N LEU A 651 -14.01 11.56 19.59
CA LEU A 651 -15.44 11.58 19.88
C LEU A 651 -15.73 10.62 21.07
N ARG A 652 -16.85 10.83 21.75
CA ARG A 652 -17.44 9.94 22.74
C ARG A 652 -18.95 10.09 22.68
N LEU A 653 -19.66 8.97 22.69
CA LEU A 653 -21.11 8.95 22.78
C LEU A 653 -21.53 8.27 24.08
N LEU A 654 -22.47 8.88 24.79
CA LEU A 654 -23.09 8.36 26.01
C LEU A 654 -24.60 8.28 25.77
N MET A 655 -25.23 7.16 26.13
CA MET A 655 -26.63 6.93 25.78
C MET A 655 -27.44 6.26 26.88
N MET A 656 -28.70 6.68 27.00
CA MET A 656 -29.69 6.12 27.91
C MET A 656 -31.06 6.28 27.26
N ASP A 657 -31.89 5.24 27.28
CA ASP A 657 -33.25 5.29 26.75
C ASP A 657 -34.30 5.14 27.87
N ALA A 658 -35.57 4.95 27.51
CA ALA A 658 -36.65 4.81 28.48
C ALA A 658 -36.52 3.56 29.39
N GLY A 659 -35.77 2.53 28.95
CA GLY A 659 -35.54 1.31 29.72
C GLY A 659 -34.27 1.35 30.58
N GLY A 660 -33.32 2.24 30.28
CA GLY A 660 -32.11 2.44 31.09
C GLY A 660 -30.88 2.81 30.27
N THR A 661 -29.70 2.62 30.84
CA THR A 661 -28.42 2.85 30.15
C THR A 661 -28.30 1.96 28.92
N VAL A 662 -27.85 2.52 27.80
CA VAL A 662 -27.52 1.77 26.59
C VAL A 662 -26.00 1.81 26.44
N THR A 663 -25.36 0.64 26.42
CA THR A 663 -23.91 0.56 26.22
C THR A 663 -23.57 0.96 24.79
N VAL A 664 -22.75 2.01 24.63
CA VAL A 664 -22.20 2.44 23.35
C VAL A 664 -20.71 2.09 23.31
N PRO A 665 -20.20 1.45 22.24
CA PRO A 665 -18.77 1.23 22.05
C PRO A 665 -17.97 2.55 21.98
N SER A 666 -16.67 2.48 22.29
CA SER A 666 -15.76 3.62 22.13
C SER A 666 -15.46 3.90 20.66
N THR A 667 -15.52 5.17 20.24
CA THR A 667 -15.19 5.59 18.87
C THR A 667 -13.68 5.80 18.68
N SER A 668 -13.18 5.63 17.45
CA SER A 668 -11.84 6.07 17.06
C SER A 668 -11.82 7.50 16.52
N THR A 669 -12.93 7.97 15.95
CA THR A 669 -13.16 9.29 15.33
C THR A 669 -12.48 10.44 16.08
N TYR A 670 -11.60 11.18 15.40
CA TYR A 670 -10.82 12.29 15.96
C TYR A 670 -11.18 13.64 15.32
N LEU A 671 -11.39 14.66 16.16
CA LEU A 671 -11.74 16.04 15.80
C LEU A 671 -10.51 16.97 15.99
N PRO A 672 -9.73 17.26 14.93
CA PRO A 672 -8.54 18.11 15.00
C PRO A 672 -8.85 19.55 15.40
N ALA A 673 -8.04 20.10 16.30
CA ALA A 673 -8.13 21.50 16.75
C ALA A 673 -7.83 22.49 15.60
N GLY A 674 -8.56 23.60 15.55
CA GLY A 674 -8.42 24.66 14.54
C GLY A 674 -8.89 24.29 13.12
N THR A 675 -9.25 23.03 12.88
CA THR A 675 -9.68 22.53 11.57
C THR A 675 -11.19 22.42 11.51
N LEU A 676 -11.81 22.93 10.43
CA LEU A 676 -13.24 22.77 10.20
C LEU A 676 -13.54 21.32 9.81
N VAL A 677 -14.39 20.66 10.58
CA VAL A 677 -14.84 19.28 10.41
C VAL A 677 -16.35 19.27 10.17
N ASP A 678 -16.83 18.46 9.23
CA ASP A 678 -18.26 18.21 9.01
C ASP A 678 -18.66 16.83 9.57
N LEU A 679 -19.14 16.81 10.80
CA LEU A 679 -19.51 15.61 11.55
C LEU A 679 -21.02 15.37 11.44
N ILE A 680 -21.43 14.19 10.97
CA ILE A 680 -22.83 13.72 10.98
C ILE A 680 -22.92 12.52 11.93
N VAL A 681 -23.93 12.48 12.80
CA VAL A 681 -24.22 11.34 13.69
C VAL A 681 -25.69 10.96 13.55
N SER A 682 -25.97 9.73 13.12
CA SER A 682 -27.30 9.14 12.99
C SER A 682 -27.49 8.05 14.05
N VAL A 683 -28.46 8.21 14.94
CA VAL A 683 -28.81 7.21 15.96
C VAL A 683 -30.16 6.60 15.59
N ASP A 684 -30.22 5.28 15.42
CA ASP A 684 -31.43 4.53 15.08
C ASP A 684 -31.67 3.40 16.10
N LEU A 685 -32.68 3.59 16.94
CA LEU A 685 -33.10 2.66 17.99
C LEU A 685 -33.85 1.44 17.43
N ALA A 686 -34.51 1.57 16.27
CA ALA A 686 -35.20 0.44 15.66
C ALA A 686 -34.21 -0.50 14.95
N ALA A 687 -33.17 0.06 14.33
CA ALA A 687 -32.06 -0.71 13.76
C ALA A 687 -31.01 -1.15 14.79
N GLY A 688 -30.98 -0.53 15.98
CA GLY A 688 -29.98 -0.79 17.01
C GLY A 688 -28.59 -0.30 16.62
N ARG A 689 -28.48 0.85 15.96
CA ARG A 689 -27.21 1.38 15.42
C ARG A 689 -26.98 2.85 15.78
N ILE A 690 -25.72 3.22 15.93
CA ILE A 690 -25.25 4.60 15.79
C ILE A 690 -24.23 4.64 14.66
N ARG A 691 -24.42 5.58 13.74
CA ARG A 691 -23.57 5.78 12.58
C ARG A 691 -22.95 7.17 12.62
N VAL A 692 -21.65 7.25 12.36
CA VAL A 692 -20.91 8.51 12.37
C VAL A 692 -20.23 8.70 11.02
N TRP A 693 -20.36 9.88 10.44
CA TRP A 693 -19.56 10.34 9.31
C TRP A 693 -18.77 11.56 9.75
N LYS A 694 -17.52 11.63 9.35
CA LYS A 694 -16.65 12.78 9.57
C LYS A 694 -16.09 13.18 8.22
N ASP A 695 -16.29 14.44 7.86
CA ASP A 695 -15.83 14.99 6.58
C ASP A 695 -16.35 14.13 5.42
N GLY A 696 -17.65 13.82 5.41
CA GLY A 696 -18.31 13.01 4.36
C GLY A 696 -17.84 11.54 4.26
N VAL A 697 -16.81 11.15 5.00
CA VAL A 697 -16.34 9.76 5.12
C VAL A 697 -17.10 9.09 6.25
N PHE A 698 -17.55 7.86 6.04
CA PHE A 698 -18.17 7.06 7.08
C PHE A 698 -17.09 6.50 8.01
N VAL A 699 -17.18 6.78 9.32
CA VAL A 699 -16.10 6.51 10.29
C VAL A 699 -16.50 5.57 11.44
N GLU A 700 -17.79 5.36 11.72
CA GLU A 700 -18.22 4.41 12.77
C GLU A 700 -19.58 3.77 12.43
N ASP A 701 -19.70 2.43 12.52
CA ASP A 701 -20.99 1.72 12.68
C ASP A 701 -21.05 1.02 14.04
N LEU A 702 -21.56 1.73 15.04
CA LEU A 702 -21.66 1.25 16.41
C LEU A 702 -22.95 0.45 16.59
N ALA A 703 -22.83 -0.86 16.78
CA ALA A 703 -23.95 -1.67 17.25
C ALA A 703 -24.29 -1.30 18.71
N ILE A 704 -25.57 -1.03 18.97
CA ILE A 704 -26.13 -0.78 20.30
C ILE A 704 -27.28 -1.75 20.57
N ALA A 705 -27.50 -2.07 21.84
CA ALA A 705 -28.63 -2.89 22.29
C ALA A 705 -29.62 -2.00 23.06
N PRO A 706 -30.52 -1.28 22.36
CA PRO A 706 -31.49 -0.41 23.02
C PRO A 706 -32.56 -1.24 23.73
N ASN A 707 -33.00 -0.75 24.89
CA ASN A 707 -34.09 -1.33 25.66
C ASN A 707 -35.47 -0.99 25.07
N VAL A 708 -35.57 0.11 24.31
CA VAL A 708 -36.77 0.52 23.57
C VAL A 708 -36.44 1.00 22.15
N GLN A 709 -37.37 0.79 21.20
CA GLN A 709 -37.16 1.12 19.78
C GLN A 709 -37.51 2.58 19.39
N SER A 710 -37.79 3.44 20.37
CA SER A 710 -38.15 4.85 20.15
C SER A 710 -37.61 5.76 21.24
N PHE A 711 -37.25 6.98 20.87
CA PHE A 711 -36.80 8.00 21.81
C PHE A 711 -37.95 8.46 22.72
N GLU A 712 -37.59 8.99 23.90
CA GLU A 712 -38.57 9.54 24.83
C GLU A 712 -39.18 10.85 24.28
N ALA A 713 -40.49 10.84 24.04
CA ALA A 713 -41.22 12.00 23.55
C ALA A 713 -41.38 13.15 24.58
N ASN A 714 -40.85 12.99 25.79
CA ASN A 714 -40.81 14.02 26.84
C ASN A 714 -39.42 14.68 27.00
N ARG A 715 -38.62 14.69 25.92
CA ARG A 715 -37.27 15.30 25.85
C ARG A 715 -37.13 16.17 24.62
N ALA A 716 -36.30 17.20 24.70
CA ALA A 716 -35.81 17.96 23.56
C ALA A 716 -34.41 17.51 23.11
N VAL A 717 -34.08 17.86 21.86
CA VAL A 717 -32.70 17.81 21.34
C VAL A 717 -31.98 19.13 21.59
N HIS A 718 -30.66 19.08 21.71
CA HIS A 718 -29.82 20.26 21.94
C HIS A 718 -28.45 20.15 21.24
N PHE A 719 -27.80 21.30 21.08
CA PHE A 719 -26.43 21.47 20.62
C PHE A 719 -25.67 22.38 21.58
N LEU A 720 -24.36 22.13 21.70
CA LEU A 720 -23.39 22.91 22.48
C LEU A 720 -23.87 23.10 23.93
N THR A 721 -23.65 22.14 24.85
CA THR A 721 -24.17 22.33 26.22
C THR A 721 -23.38 23.41 26.97
N GLY A 722 -24.03 24.10 27.91
CA GLY A 722 -23.53 25.35 28.52
C GLY A 722 -22.97 25.19 29.93
N SER A 723 -22.48 24.00 30.28
CA SER A 723 -22.08 23.69 31.66
C SER A 723 -20.94 22.68 31.72
N GLY A 724 -19.82 23.04 32.37
CA GLY A 724 -18.71 22.15 32.69
C GLY A 724 -17.84 21.71 31.49
N ASN A 725 -18.49 21.18 30.45
CA ASN A 725 -17.91 20.69 29.20
C ASN A 725 -18.37 21.55 28.02
N GLY A 726 -18.36 22.87 28.14
CA GLY A 726 -18.90 23.74 27.09
C GLY A 726 -18.14 23.61 25.76
N TRP A 727 -18.84 23.67 24.62
CA TRP A 727 -18.15 23.69 23.33
C TRP A 727 -17.42 25.01 23.10
N ILE A 728 -16.09 24.92 22.91
CA ILE A 728 -15.22 26.05 22.57
C ILE A 728 -14.69 25.82 21.16
N GLY A 729 -14.99 26.75 20.25
CA GLY A 729 -14.59 26.65 18.85
C GLY A 729 -15.47 27.46 17.89
N ALA A 730 -15.13 27.40 16.60
CA ALA A 730 -15.94 27.99 15.54
C ALA A 730 -17.04 27.03 15.08
N VAL A 731 -18.18 27.59 14.67
CA VAL A 731 -19.36 26.86 14.20
C VAL A 731 -19.86 27.50 12.90
N ASP A 732 -19.99 26.67 11.86
CA ASP A 732 -20.49 27.05 10.54
C ASP A 732 -21.96 26.65 10.39
N CYS A 733 -22.27 25.38 10.73
CA CYS A 733 -23.62 24.82 10.66
C CYS A 733 -23.89 23.83 11.79
N LEU A 734 -25.09 23.90 12.36
CA LEU A 734 -25.68 22.89 13.24
C LEU A 734 -27.04 22.49 12.65
N ALA A 735 -27.35 21.20 12.52
CA ALA A 735 -28.65 20.76 12.02
C ALA A 735 -29.08 19.41 12.60
N VAL A 736 -30.38 19.21 12.81
CA VAL A 736 -30.95 17.95 13.32
C VAL A 736 -32.19 17.54 12.53
N TRP A 737 -32.41 16.23 12.37
CA TRP A 737 -33.57 15.61 11.74
C TRP A 737 -34.12 14.50 12.64
N PHE A 738 -35.45 14.41 12.80
CA PHE A 738 -36.10 13.25 13.44
C PHE A 738 -36.29 12.09 12.45
N LYS A 739 -35.20 11.74 11.77
CA LYS A 739 -35.03 10.62 10.85
C LYS A 739 -33.58 10.15 10.96
N GLY A 740 -33.34 8.85 10.75
CA GLY A 740 -32.00 8.31 10.58
C GLY A 740 -31.58 8.37 9.10
N THR A 741 -30.32 8.69 8.85
CA THR A 741 -29.62 8.29 7.62
C THR A 741 -28.84 6.99 7.85
N ALA A 742 -28.70 6.17 6.80
CA ALA A 742 -27.89 4.95 6.80
C ALA A 742 -26.57 5.11 6.01
N ASP A 743 -26.46 6.15 5.19
CA ASP A 743 -25.44 6.40 4.17
C ASP A 743 -24.67 7.72 4.36
N GLY A 744 -25.21 8.64 5.16
CA GLY A 744 -24.69 10.00 5.41
C GLY A 744 -25.47 11.09 4.66
N GLU A 745 -26.36 10.70 3.74
CA GLU A 745 -27.08 11.62 2.87
C GLU A 745 -28.22 12.32 3.59
N ILE A 746 -27.95 13.55 4.04
CA ILE A 746 -28.90 14.40 4.76
C ILE A 746 -29.98 15.00 3.86
N ASP A 747 -29.71 15.18 2.57
CA ASP A 747 -30.67 15.78 1.62
C ASP A 747 -31.88 14.84 1.40
N GLY A 748 -31.66 13.53 1.42
CA GLY A 748 -32.72 12.51 1.41
C GLY A 748 -33.62 12.53 2.65
N LEU A 749 -33.17 13.13 3.75
CA LEU A 749 -34.00 13.32 4.95
C LEU A 749 -34.99 14.48 4.79
N GLY A 750 -34.79 15.36 3.81
CA GLY A 750 -35.57 16.58 3.59
C GLY A 750 -35.11 17.73 4.51
N ALA A 751 -35.98 18.73 4.71
CA ALA A 751 -35.65 19.88 5.55
C ALA A 751 -35.31 19.45 7.00
N PRO A 752 -34.25 20.02 7.61
CA PRO A 752 -33.91 19.75 8.99
C PRO A 752 -35.05 20.17 9.93
N ARG A 753 -35.28 19.38 10.97
CA ARG A 753 -36.20 19.71 12.08
C ARG A 753 -35.82 21.06 12.70
N TRP A 754 -34.53 21.30 12.85
CA TRP A 754 -33.96 22.57 13.30
C TRP A 754 -32.55 22.74 12.73
N GLN A 755 -32.19 23.96 12.33
CA GLN A 755 -30.87 24.30 11.80
C GLN A 755 -30.45 25.72 12.20
N VAL A 756 -29.17 25.88 12.51
CA VAL A 756 -28.48 27.17 12.63
C VAL A 756 -27.31 27.19 11.65
N ARG A 757 -27.16 28.30 10.93
CA ARG A 757 -26.04 28.60 10.03
C ARG A 757 -25.50 29.99 10.37
N GLY A 758 -24.25 30.23 9.99
CA GLY A 758 -23.58 31.51 10.23
C GLY A 758 -24.24 32.73 9.57
N THR A 759 -24.83 33.62 10.37
CA THR A 759 -24.53 35.08 10.40
C THR A 759 -25.42 35.81 11.43
N ALA A 760 -24.85 36.15 12.60
CA ALA A 760 -25.26 37.21 13.53
C ALA A 760 -26.69 37.25 14.17
N ASN A 761 -27.70 36.46 13.78
CA ASN A 761 -29.04 36.49 14.42
C ASN A 761 -29.69 35.09 14.58
N ALA A 762 -29.02 34.14 15.25
CA ALA A 762 -29.71 32.96 15.79
C ALA A 762 -30.37 33.31 17.13
N PRO A 763 -31.63 32.91 17.41
CA PRO A 763 -32.27 33.19 18.70
C PRO A 763 -31.65 32.34 19.81
N TYR A 764 -30.82 32.98 20.64
CA TYR A 764 -30.27 32.40 21.86
C TYR A 764 -31.39 32.21 22.90
N TYR A 765 -31.56 30.98 23.40
CA TYR A 765 -32.44 30.68 24.52
C TYR A 765 -31.61 30.17 25.70
N ALA A 766 -31.33 31.06 26.65
CA ALA A 766 -30.79 30.67 27.95
C ALA A 766 -31.86 29.98 28.79
N GLU A 767 -31.51 28.88 29.47
CA GLU A 767 -32.40 28.30 30.48
C GLU A 767 -32.59 29.25 31.66
N SER A 768 -33.85 29.53 31.99
CA SER A 768 -34.21 30.13 33.27
C SER A 768 -34.07 29.08 34.38
N GLY A 769 -32.87 28.94 34.97
CA GLY A 769 -32.64 27.95 36.03
C GLY A 769 -31.36 28.16 36.85
N THR A 770 -30.24 28.47 36.20
CA THR A 770 -28.97 28.76 36.89
C THR A 770 -28.86 30.23 37.25
N GLY A 771 -28.58 30.53 38.52
CA GLY A 771 -28.71 31.88 39.07
C GLY A 771 -27.78 32.94 38.44
N SER A 772 -28.24 34.19 38.50
CA SER A 772 -27.54 35.46 38.17
C SER A 772 -27.25 35.78 36.69
N GLY A 773 -28.27 36.30 36.00
CA GLY A 773 -28.15 37.60 35.31
C GLY A 773 -27.67 37.63 33.85
N GLY A 774 -28.44 37.06 32.92
CA GLY A 774 -28.28 37.30 31.48
C GLY A 774 -29.37 38.22 30.90
N THR A 775 -28.98 39.23 30.12
CA THR A 775 -29.92 40.14 29.44
C THR A 775 -30.32 39.59 28.07
N TRP A 776 -31.62 39.45 27.82
CA TRP A 776 -32.18 39.00 26.55
C TRP A 776 -32.09 40.07 25.47
N LEU A 777 -31.70 39.70 24.24
CA LEU A 777 -31.87 40.54 23.04
C LEU A 777 -32.40 39.73 21.86
N VAL A 778 -33.19 40.40 21.02
CA VAL A 778 -34.08 39.82 20.01
C VAL A 778 -33.85 40.51 18.67
N ASN A 779 -33.77 39.74 17.58
CA ASN A 779 -34.38 40.12 16.30
C ASN A 779 -34.51 38.92 15.35
N GLY A 780 -35.73 38.71 14.83
CA GLY A 780 -36.03 37.66 13.84
C GLY A 780 -36.86 36.51 14.42
N ALA A 781 -38.11 36.40 13.98
CA ALA A 781 -38.95 35.22 14.23
C ALA A 781 -38.40 34.01 13.45
N PRO A 782 -38.67 32.76 13.90
CA PRO A 782 -38.33 31.58 13.10
C PRO A 782 -39.04 31.65 11.74
N THR A 783 -38.28 31.79 10.66
CA THR A 783 -38.79 31.63 9.30
C THR A 783 -39.07 30.15 9.06
N ALA A 784 -40.32 29.74 9.22
CA ALA A 784 -40.77 28.44 8.76
C ALA A 784 -40.64 28.37 7.22
N ARG A 785 -39.88 27.38 6.75
CA ARG A 785 -39.98 26.75 5.44
C ARG A 785 -39.76 25.26 5.63
#